data_AF-A0AA36N146-F1
#
_entry.id   AF-A0AA36N146-F1
#
_cell.length_a   1.000
_cell.length_b   1.000
_cell.length_c   1.000
_cell.angle_alpha   90.00
_cell.angle_beta   90.00
_cell.angle_gamma   90.00
#
_symmetry.space_group_name_H-M   'P 1'
#
loop_
_entity.id
_entity.type
_entity.pdbx_description
1 polymer ?
#
loop_
_entity_poly.entity_id
_entity_poly.type
_entity_poly.pdbx_seq_one_letter_code
_entity_poly.pdbx_strand_id
1 'polypeptide(L)'
;MDAFSSTPRHSKEFSRLSAMTSHQVGQYMAACGFADYEHIFKEHNISGDRLLQLTNEDLREIGFSKVGDRLVMQQEIAGLRAGRRTAWRGESFEEKVQAEKRCKLWQEEARVKEPLAEKSELKSEEAKYKRKIQKLKQRWAEDLRSVRGRLCRAMTVACAREDGCMGHAVLKAWQRHVAEAHAARAARQEAALAAAQAAANAAAAQQAAPVANDGATEALLALLSASCGRSAQLAALRAWHFAARQARHAAAHEAELRSQEEKATQRSTAALAQLRNQLRALRCQGTRVAKRNAQHRALVALFAPFSVWLQQTREARHAARLRAELEKASMHSVAALRSSRAEVQAFRAVGRRSACAAASRRALLCLSPLVSAWSRQAKASLSTRRLRPGEVLLNSGEAAKRAQQQLQQLRAQHAEQLEALERSCTELRAEASQARMAAAAAARREARVENIARRHENAARRGEELAALLACTKAWMGEVLLARSTAALRKEAEARVAESLARQRLESRGALHQAWSEAAEKARQAAQLERQLQHLKEEIQGEVVRPEFDGSRPTTALGIEAHHDGRFNERLRRADEAKARLTATSWPRSSEVEEDISMPSHPPRHMGDAEVLQLDEVLTAEAAVQADRSDPIDAEAPERWRDEVVAAREGRKGLFIAALNEQAKYWRAQAWHAWRRVLLQERCKRLDSLLDRKKATTPRSARGKG
;
A
#
# COMPACT_ATOMS: atom_id res chain seq x y z
N MET A 1 -36.39 -39.32 38.98
CA MET A 1 -36.76 -39.26 37.55
C MET A 1 -35.95 -38.17 36.82
N ASP A 2 -34.62 -38.17 36.91
CA ASP A 2 -33.75 -37.20 36.19
C ASP A 2 -32.36 -37.80 35.93
N ALA A 3 -32.24 -38.78 35.03
CA ALA A 3 -30.94 -39.41 34.72
C ALA A 3 -30.78 -39.90 33.27
N PHE A 4 -31.49 -39.33 32.29
CA PHE A 4 -31.39 -39.73 30.87
C PHE A 4 -31.15 -38.55 29.91
N SER A 5 -30.09 -37.76 30.15
CA SER A 5 -29.60 -36.77 29.18
C SER A 5 -28.09 -36.90 28.94
N SER A 6 -27.64 -38.08 28.52
CA SER A 6 -26.29 -38.28 27.98
C SER A 6 -26.28 -38.20 26.45
N THR A 7 -26.13 -37.00 25.89
CA THR A 7 -25.49 -36.82 24.56
C THR A 7 -24.51 -35.65 24.69
N PRO A 8 -23.25 -35.74 24.20
CA PRO A 8 -22.89 -36.22 22.86
C PRO A 8 -21.61 -37.08 22.86
N ARG A 9 -21.71 -38.41 22.95
CA ARG A 9 -20.55 -39.31 22.68
C ARG A 9 -20.61 -40.03 21.34
N HIS A 10 -21.75 -40.00 20.65
CA HIS A 10 -22.00 -40.96 19.56
C HIS A 10 -21.56 -40.53 18.16
N SER A 11 -21.10 -39.29 17.92
CA SER A 11 -20.83 -38.84 16.54
C SER A 11 -19.75 -39.67 15.80
N LYS A 12 -18.73 -40.16 16.52
CA LYS A 12 -17.69 -41.05 15.96
C LYS A 12 -18.10 -42.53 15.92
N GLU A 13 -19.15 -42.91 16.64
CA GLU A 13 -19.64 -44.29 16.71
C GLU A 13 -20.56 -44.60 15.51
N PHE A 14 -21.21 -43.61 14.91
CA PHE A 14 -22.12 -43.85 13.78
C PHE A 14 -21.43 -44.36 12.51
N SER A 15 -20.24 -43.86 12.16
CA SER A 15 -19.48 -44.38 11.01
C SER A 15 -18.96 -45.81 11.28
N ARG A 16 -18.90 -46.23 12.55
CA ARG A 16 -18.56 -47.60 12.95
C ARG A 16 -19.77 -48.53 12.89
N LEU A 17 -20.99 -48.04 13.13
CA LEU A 17 -22.21 -48.88 13.11
C LEU A 17 -22.37 -49.62 11.77
N SER A 18 -22.22 -48.96 10.62
CA SER A 18 -22.32 -49.64 9.32
C SER A 18 -21.22 -50.69 9.10
N ALA A 19 -20.07 -50.56 9.75
CA ALA A 19 -18.97 -51.51 9.70
C ALA A 19 -19.04 -52.60 10.80
N MET A 20 -20.05 -52.56 11.67
CA MET A 20 -20.16 -53.52 12.76
C MET A 20 -20.61 -54.89 12.26
N THR A 21 -19.80 -55.89 12.63
CA THR A 21 -20.13 -57.31 12.46
C THR A 21 -21.26 -57.74 13.40
N SER A 22 -21.93 -58.85 13.10
CA SER A 22 -23.02 -59.39 13.94
C SER A 22 -22.61 -59.60 15.40
N HIS A 23 -21.38 -60.03 15.63
CA HIS A 23 -20.81 -60.17 16.96
C HIS A 23 -20.71 -58.83 17.70
N GLN A 24 -20.24 -57.78 17.04
CA GLN A 24 -20.12 -56.45 17.63
C GLN A 24 -21.48 -55.81 17.88
N VAL A 25 -22.47 -56.05 17.00
CA VAL A 25 -23.86 -55.63 17.22
C VAL A 25 -24.43 -56.28 18.46
N GLY A 26 -24.21 -57.59 18.65
CA GLY A 26 -24.62 -58.31 19.85
C GLY A 26 -24.01 -57.72 21.12
N GLN A 27 -22.71 -57.42 21.12
CA GLN A 27 -22.03 -56.79 22.26
C GLN A 27 -22.55 -55.38 22.55
N TYR A 28 -22.84 -54.59 21.52
CA TYR A 28 -23.44 -53.26 21.68
C TYR A 28 -24.83 -53.37 22.32
N MET A 29 -25.65 -54.29 21.84
CA MET A 29 -26.99 -54.50 22.40
C MET A 29 -26.96 -55.05 23.82
N ALA A 30 -25.98 -55.90 24.15
CA ALA A 30 -25.74 -56.33 25.53
C ALA A 30 -25.44 -55.13 26.45
N ALA A 31 -24.62 -54.18 26.00
CA ALA A 31 -24.32 -52.95 26.74
C ALA A 31 -25.53 -52.02 26.90
N CYS A 32 -26.47 -52.05 25.94
CA CYS A 32 -27.75 -51.34 26.02
C CYS A 32 -28.80 -52.03 26.93
N GLY A 33 -28.45 -53.16 27.57
CA GLY A 33 -29.33 -53.90 28.48
C GLY A 33 -30.05 -55.09 27.86
N PHE A 34 -29.70 -55.51 26.64
CA PHE A 34 -30.29 -56.64 25.93
C PHE A 34 -29.36 -57.86 25.85
N ALA A 35 -28.62 -58.13 26.93
CA ALA A 35 -27.59 -59.19 26.96
C ALA A 35 -28.18 -60.59 26.64
N ASP A 36 -29.40 -60.87 27.10
CA ASP A 36 -30.09 -62.14 26.86
C ASP A 36 -30.31 -62.43 25.37
N TYR A 37 -30.39 -61.38 24.54
CA TYR A 37 -30.64 -61.48 23.11
C TYR A 37 -29.37 -61.47 22.25
N GLU A 38 -28.17 -61.45 22.86
CA GLU A 38 -26.90 -61.37 22.12
C GLU A 38 -26.74 -62.53 21.12
N HIS A 39 -27.11 -63.75 21.52
CA HIS A 39 -26.99 -64.94 20.68
C HIS A 39 -27.88 -64.89 19.43
N ILE A 40 -29.07 -64.28 19.53
CA ILE A 40 -30.01 -64.10 18.42
C ILE A 40 -29.41 -63.21 17.32
N PHE A 41 -28.73 -62.12 17.68
CA PHE A 41 -28.06 -61.27 16.70
C PHE A 41 -26.91 -62.00 15.97
N LYS A 42 -26.23 -62.92 16.66
CA LYS A 42 -25.17 -63.76 16.07
C LYS A 42 -25.75 -64.83 15.15
N GLU A 43 -26.78 -65.54 15.59
CA GLU A 43 -27.43 -66.61 14.83
C GLU A 43 -28.03 -66.10 13.52
N HIS A 44 -28.70 -64.95 13.56
CA HIS A 44 -29.31 -64.33 12.38
C HIS A 44 -28.37 -63.41 11.59
N ASN A 45 -27.08 -63.39 11.92
CA ASN A 45 -26.04 -62.60 11.24
C ASN A 45 -26.41 -61.12 11.02
N ILE A 46 -26.98 -60.49 12.05
CA ILE A 46 -27.47 -59.11 11.95
C ILE A 46 -26.28 -58.13 12.01
N SER A 47 -25.82 -57.67 10.85
CA SER A 47 -24.82 -56.61 10.74
C SER A 47 -25.40 -55.25 11.15
N GLY A 48 -24.54 -54.26 11.42
CA GLY A 48 -25.03 -52.96 11.89
C GLY A 48 -25.85 -52.18 10.85
N ASP A 49 -25.66 -52.43 9.55
CA ASP A 49 -26.58 -51.90 8.52
C ASP A 49 -27.93 -52.62 8.52
N ARG A 50 -27.95 -53.95 8.75
CA ARG A 50 -29.20 -54.71 8.88
C ARG A 50 -29.97 -54.31 10.13
N LEU A 51 -29.27 -54.08 11.24
CA LEU A 51 -29.85 -53.59 12.49
C LEU A 51 -30.67 -52.30 12.27
N LEU A 52 -30.12 -51.37 11.49
CA LEU A 52 -30.79 -50.12 11.16
C LEU A 52 -32.00 -50.29 10.24
N GLN A 53 -32.23 -51.47 9.67
CA GLN A 53 -33.41 -51.75 8.83
C GLN A 53 -34.48 -52.53 9.57
N LEU A 54 -34.19 -53.10 10.75
CA LEU A 54 -35.15 -53.93 11.48
C LEU A 54 -36.43 -53.15 11.83
N THR A 55 -37.55 -53.80 11.56
CA THR A 55 -38.91 -53.41 11.93
C THR A 55 -39.37 -54.19 13.17
N ASN A 56 -40.57 -53.88 13.69
CA ASN A 56 -41.10 -54.60 14.86
C ASN A 56 -41.40 -56.06 14.50
N GLU A 57 -41.88 -56.26 13.27
CA GLU A 57 -42.21 -57.57 12.71
C GLU A 57 -40.94 -58.40 12.57
N ASP A 58 -39.87 -57.82 12.01
CA ASP A 58 -38.57 -58.48 11.96
C ASP A 58 -38.16 -58.92 13.36
N LEU A 59 -38.12 -58.02 14.35
CA LEU A 59 -37.74 -58.33 15.74
C LEU A 59 -38.56 -59.49 16.34
N ARG A 60 -39.86 -59.56 16.03
CA ARG A 60 -40.72 -60.65 16.47
C ARG A 60 -40.33 -61.98 15.80
N GLU A 61 -40.02 -61.97 14.51
CA GLU A 61 -39.59 -63.15 13.75
C GLU A 61 -38.22 -63.67 14.21
N ILE A 62 -37.31 -62.79 14.66
CA ILE A 62 -35.99 -63.18 15.19
C ILE A 62 -36.06 -63.72 16.63
N GLY A 63 -37.25 -63.81 17.24
CA GLY A 63 -37.42 -64.42 18.55
C GLY A 63 -37.55 -63.46 19.73
N PHE A 64 -37.69 -62.16 19.51
CA PHE A 64 -38.07 -61.24 20.59
C PHE A 64 -39.55 -61.43 20.94
N SER A 65 -39.86 -62.29 21.91
CA SER A 65 -41.24 -62.63 22.30
C SER A 65 -41.91 -61.53 23.15
N LYS A 66 -41.15 -60.85 24.00
CA LYS A 66 -41.66 -59.79 24.90
C LYS A 66 -41.90 -58.48 24.15
N VAL A 67 -43.13 -57.96 24.26
CA VAL A 67 -43.54 -56.69 23.61
C VAL A 67 -42.73 -55.51 24.13
N GLY A 68 -42.45 -55.46 25.44
CA GLY A 68 -41.68 -54.39 26.08
C GLY A 68 -40.28 -54.27 25.48
N ASP A 69 -39.54 -55.38 25.41
CA ASP A 69 -38.16 -55.41 24.91
C ASP A 69 -38.10 -55.00 23.43
N ARG A 70 -39.09 -55.41 22.61
CA ARG A 70 -39.20 -54.97 21.22
C ARG A 70 -39.39 -53.45 21.10
N LEU A 71 -40.22 -52.85 21.95
CA LEU A 71 -40.45 -51.39 21.92
C LEU A 71 -39.20 -50.61 22.33
N VAL A 72 -38.48 -51.05 23.36
CA VAL A 72 -37.24 -50.39 23.79
C VAL A 72 -36.15 -50.55 22.71
N MET A 73 -36.04 -51.74 22.11
CA MET A 73 -35.10 -51.99 20.99
C MET A 73 -35.41 -51.08 19.78
N GLN A 74 -36.68 -50.89 19.44
CA GLN A 74 -37.08 -49.98 18.37
C GLN A 74 -36.76 -48.51 18.67
N GLN A 75 -36.92 -48.07 19.92
CA GLN A 75 -36.54 -46.73 20.33
C GLN A 75 -35.03 -46.52 20.18
N GLU A 76 -34.23 -47.51 20.57
CA GLU A 76 -32.77 -47.45 20.42
C GLU A 76 -32.37 -47.41 18.94
N ILE A 77 -32.95 -48.28 18.09
CA ILE A 77 -32.72 -48.26 16.63
C ILE A 77 -33.15 -46.92 16.02
N ALA A 78 -34.26 -46.33 16.48
CA ALA A 78 -34.70 -45.01 16.04
C ALA A 78 -33.70 -43.90 16.43
N GLY A 79 -33.14 -43.98 17.64
CA GLY A 79 -32.04 -43.13 18.11
C GLY A 79 -30.81 -43.25 17.21
N LEU A 80 -30.41 -44.49 16.88
CA LEU A 80 -29.29 -44.75 15.98
C LEU A 80 -29.52 -44.20 14.57
N ARG A 81 -30.74 -44.35 14.01
CA ARG A 81 -31.14 -43.76 12.73
C ARG A 81 -31.08 -42.23 12.77
N ALA A 82 -31.54 -41.62 13.86
CA ALA A 82 -31.51 -40.17 14.02
C ALA A 82 -30.08 -39.62 14.08
N GLY A 83 -29.21 -40.29 14.83
CA GLY A 83 -27.78 -39.97 14.91
C GLY A 83 -27.03 -40.16 13.59
N ARG A 84 -27.35 -41.21 12.83
CA ARG A 84 -26.80 -41.38 11.47
C ARG A 84 -27.21 -40.23 10.54
N ARG A 85 -28.46 -39.75 10.61
CA ARG A 85 -28.93 -38.61 9.80
C ARG A 85 -28.28 -37.27 10.18
N THR A 86 -27.89 -37.08 11.44
CA THR A 86 -27.18 -35.85 11.87
C THR A 86 -25.71 -35.93 11.49
N ALA A 87 -25.06 -37.09 11.66
CA ALA A 87 -23.69 -37.33 11.20
C ALA A 87 -23.58 -37.14 9.68
N TRP A 88 -24.48 -37.73 8.90
CA TRP A 88 -24.50 -37.58 7.45
C TRP A 88 -24.72 -36.14 6.98
N ARG A 89 -25.54 -35.37 7.71
CA ARG A 89 -25.68 -33.92 7.46
C ARG A 89 -24.38 -33.15 7.74
N GLY A 90 -23.65 -33.52 8.80
CA GLY A 90 -22.33 -32.95 9.09
C GLY A 90 -21.28 -33.29 8.03
N GLU A 91 -21.18 -34.56 7.64
CA GLU A 91 -20.26 -35.04 6.60
C GLU A 91 -20.59 -34.43 5.23
N SER A 92 -21.86 -34.36 4.85
CA SER A 92 -22.27 -33.71 3.58
C SER A 92 -21.96 -32.22 3.56
N PHE A 93 -21.95 -31.56 4.71
CA PHE A 93 -21.58 -30.16 4.83
C PHE A 93 -20.07 -29.98 4.70
N GLU A 94 -19.27 -30.82 5.40
CA GLU A 94 -17.81 -30.81 5.26
C GLU A 94 -17.36 -31.19 3.85
N GLU A 95 -18.01 -32.17 3.21
CA GLU A 95 -17.71 -32.59 1.84
C GLU A 95 -18.07 -31.49 0.83
N LYS A 96 -19.20 -30.79 1.00
CA LYS A 96 -19.52 -29.60 0.20
C LYS A 96 -18.50 -28.48 0.41
N VAL A 97 -18.07 -28.23 1.64
CA VAL A 97 -17.04 -27.23 1.95
C VAL A 97 -15.69 -27.61 1.33
N GLN A 98 -15.32 -28.90 1.35
CA GLN A 98 -14.09 -29.39 0.71
C GLN A 98 -14.20 -29.41 -0.82
N ALA A 99 -15.35 -29.74 -1.38
CA ALA A 99 -15.62 -29.66 -2.82
C ALA A 99 -15.55 -28.21 -3.31
N GLU A 100 -16.10 -27.26 -2.54
CA GLU A 100 -16.01 -25.83 -2.84
C GLU A 100 -14.56 -25.32 -2.74
N LYS A 101 -13.78 -25.80 -1.76
CA LYS A 101 -12.33 -25.51 -1.68
C LYS A 101 -11.57 -26.09 -2.87
N ARG A 102 -11.85 -27.34 -3.27
CA ARG A 102 -11.24 -27.98 -4.45
C ARG A 102 -11.59 -27.25 -5.75
N CYS A 103 -12.84 -26.81 -5.90
CA CYS A 103 -13.30 -26.03 -7.04
C CYS A 103 -12.62 -24.65 -7.09
N LYS A 104 -12.47 -23.97 -5.95
CA LYS A 104 -11.72 -22.69 -5.86
C LYS A 104 -10.24 -22.86 -6.20
N LEU A 105 -9.61 -23.92 -5.72
CA LEU A 105 -8.22 -24.26 -6.06
C LEU A 105 -8.05 -24.52 -7.57
N TRP A 106 -8.96 -25.29 -8.17
CA TRP A 106 -8.95 -25.53 -9.62
C TRP A 106 -9.16 -24.25 -10.45
N GLN A 107 -10.06 -23.37 -10.02
CA GLN A 107 -10.30 -22.08 -10.67
C GLN A 107 -9.12 -21.11 -10.51
N GLU A 108 -8.43 -21.12 -9.37
CA GLU A 108 -7.19 -20.36 -9.16
C GLU A 108 -6.04 -20.91 -10.00
N GLU A 109 -5.92 -22.24 -10.11
CA GLU A 109 -4.88 -22.88 -10.91
C GLU A 109 -5.10 -22.64 -12.43
N ALA A 110 -6.34 -22.68 -12.90
CA ALA A 110 -6.71 -22.34 -14.28
C ALA A 110 -6.45 -20.86 -14.59
N ARG A 111 -6.81 -19.94 -13.68
CA ARG A 111 -6.49 -18.50 -13.79
C ARG A 111 -5.00 -18.18 -13.79
N VAL A 112 -4.17 -19.05 -13.22
CA VAL A 112 -2.72 -18.87 -13.20
C VAL A 112 -2.05 -19.42 -14.47
N LYS A 113 -2.63 -20.45 -15.11
CA LYS A 113 -2.04 -21.11 -16.29
C LYS A 113 -2.27 -20.35 -17.61
N GLU A 114 -3.43 -19.74 -17.82
CA GLU A 114 -3.71 -18.94 -19.04
C GLU A 114 -2.75 -17.75 -19.25
N PRO A 115 -2.41 -16.93 -18.24
CA PRO A 115 -1.50 -15.80 -18.44
C PRO A 115 -0.02 -16.20 -18.48
N LEU A 116 0.36 -17.48 -18.32
CA LEU A 116 1.79 -17.86 -18.35
C LEU A 116 2.37 -17.89 -19.77
N ALA A 117 1.55 -18.19 -20.79
CA ALA A 117 1.96 -18.11 -22.19
C ALA A 117 2.18 -16.65 -22.62
N GLU A 118 1.20 -15.76 -22.40
CA GLU A 118 1.34 -14.32 -22.67
C GLU A 118 2.43 -13.65 -21.82
N LYS A 119 2.60 -14.04 -20.55
CA LYS A 119 3.69 -13.52 -19.71
C LYS A 119 5.06 -13.98 -20.20
N SER A 120 5.17 -15.12 -20.88
CA SER A 120 6.44 -15.58 -21.44
C SER A 120 6.84 -14.72 -22.66
N GLU A 121 5.88 -14.35 -23.49
CA GLU A 121 6.09 -13.44 -24.63
C GLU A 121 6.41 -12.02 -24.14
N LEU A 122 5.63 -11.47 -23.22
CA LEU A 122 5.90 -10.16 -22.60
C LEU A 122 7.27 -10.10 -21.90
N LYS A 123 7.68 -11.18 -21.21
CA LYS A 123 9.04 -11.25 -20.61
C LYS A 123 10.12 -11.32 -21.67
N SER A 124 9.87 -11.99 -22.79
CA SER A 124 10.80 -12.04 -23.93
C SER A 124 10.97 -10.66 -24.57
N GLU A 125 9.88 -9.90 -24.70
CA GLU A 125 9.90 -8.53 -25.21
C GLU A 125 10.56 -7.58 -24.22
N GLU A 126 10.26 -7.68 -22.92
CA GLU A 126 10.91 -6.90 -21.88
C GLU A 126 12.43 -7.16 -21.86
N ALA A 127 12.85 -8.41 -22.08
CA ALA A 127 14.26 -8.76 -22.22
C ALA A 127 14.89 -8.15 -23.48
N LYS A 128 14.18 -8.11 -24.62
CA LYS A 128 14.62 -7.40 -25.84
C LYS A 128 14.79 -5.90 -25.57
N TYR A 129 13.83 -5.26 -24.89
CA TYR A 129 13.92 -3.83 -24.51
C TYR A 129 15.07 -3.56 -23.54
N LYS A 130 15.26 -4.39 -22.51
CA LYS A 130 16.37 -4.26 -21.56
C LYS A 130 17.73 -4.38 -22.26
N ARG A 131 17.89 -5.35 -23.18
CA ARG A 131 19.11 -5.48 -24.01
C ARG A 131 19.33 -4.25 -24.88
N LYS A 132 18.27 -3.69 -25.49
CA LYS A 132 18.35 -2.45 -26.30
C LYS A 132 18.77 -1.24 -25.45
N ILE A 133 18.19 -1.08 -24.26
CA ILE A 133 18.58 -0.02 -23.31
C ILE A 133 20.02 -0.20 -22.83
N GLN A 134 20.45 -1.42 -22.54
CA GLN A 134 21.83 -1.71 -22.12
C GLN A 134 22.84 -1.41 -23.23
N LYS A 135 22.54 -1.75 -24.49
CA LYS A 135 23.34 -1.37 -25.66
C LYS A 135 23.43 0.15 -25.82
N LEU A 136 22.34 0.89 -25.60
CA LEU A 136 22.34 2.35 -25.62
C LEU A 136 23.20 2.94 -24.49
N LYS A 137 23.13 2.37 -23.28
CA LYS A 137 23.99 2.78 -22.15
C LYS A 137 25.47 2.51 -22.41
N GLN A 138 25.81 1.37 -23.01
CA GLN A 138 27.19 1.03 -23.39
C GLN A 138 27.74 2.00 -24.43
N ARG A 139 26.98 2.27 -25.50
CA ARG A 139 27.34 3.28 -26.51
C ARG A 139 27.55 4.65 -25.87
N TRP A 140 26.63 5.08 -25.01
CA TRP A 140 26.77 6.35 -24.31
C TRP A 140 27.99 6.43 -23.39
N ALA A 141 28.33 5.34 -22.69
CA ALA A 141 29.53 5.26 -21.88
C ALA A 141 30.82 5.24 -22.72
N GLU A 142 30.80 4.66 -23.92
CA GLU A 142 31.89 4.74 -24.89
C GLU A 142 32.06 6.15 -25.45
N ASP A 143 30.96 6.82 -25.81
CA ASP A 143 30.97 8.21 -26.26
C ASP A 143 31.53 9.15 -25.17
N LEU A 144 31.08 8.98 -23.92
CA LEU A 144 31.60 9.75 -22.77
C LEU A 144 33.08 9.47 -22.51
N ARG A 145 33.54 8.21 -22.62
CA ARG A 145 34.96 7.87 -22.50
C ARG A 145 35.78 8.48 -23.64
N SER A 146 35.26 8.47 -24.86
CA SER A 146 35.88 9.09 -26.04
C SER A 146 36.00 10.61 -25.87
N VAL A 147 34.93 11.28 -25.43
CA VAL A 147 34.92 12.72 -25.12
C VAL A 147 35.90 13.05 -24.00
N ARG A 148 35.88 12.29 -22.90
CA ARG A 148 36.83 12.48 -21.79
C ARG A 148 38.26 12.28 -22.25
N GLY A 149 38.53 11.26 -23.07
CA GLY A 149 39.86 11.00 -23.63
C GLY A 149 40.36 12.14 -24.52
N ARG A 150 39.49 12.70 -25.37
CA ARG A 150 39.82 13.90 -26.16
C ARG A 150 40.10 15.12 -25.27
N LEU A 151 39.30 15.32 -24.23
CA LEU A 151 39.43 16.45 -23.32
C LEU A 151 40.70 16.34 -22.45
N CYS A 152 41.02 15.16 -21.93
CA CYS A 152 42.27 14.90 -21.24
C CYS A 152 43.48 15.17 -22.15
N ARG A 153 43.47 14.69 -23.41
CA ARG A 153 44.56 14.97 -24.36
C ARG A 153 44.69 16.47 -24.66
N ALA A 154 43.58 17.18 -24.85
CA ALA A 154 43.59 18.61 -25.07
C ALA A 154 44.13 19.38 -23.86
N MET A 155 43.76 18.99 -22.63
CA MET A 155 44.29 19.58 -21.41
C MET A 155 45.77 19.27 -21.22
N THR A 156 46.23 18.05 -21.51
CA THR A 156 47.66 17.70 -21.43
C THR A 156 48.48 18.54 -22.41
N VAL A 157 47.99 18.75 -23.64
CA VAL A 157 48.65 19.62 -24.63
C VAL A 157 48.63 21.09 -24.18
N ALA A 158 47.53 21.57 -23.58
CA ALA A 158 47.44 22.93 -23.05
C ALA A 158 48.36 23.15 -21.83
N CYS A 159 48.43 22.21 -20.89
CA CYS A 159 49.34 22.25 -19.75
C CYS A 159 50.81 22.20 -20.17
N ALA A 160 51.15 21.44 -21.22
CA ALA A 160 52.51 21.37 -21.74
C ALA A 160 52.98 22.65 -22.46
N ARG A 161 52.05 23.57 -22.79
CA ARG A 161 52.36 24.84 -23.48
C ARG A 161 52.31 26.06 -22.56
N GLU A 162 52.00 25.89 -21.27
CA GLU A 162 51.84 26.98 -20.28
C GLU A 162 50.85 28.09 -20.68
N ASP A 163 50.04 27.89 -21.71
CA ASP A 163 49.06 28.85 -22.22
C ASP A 163 47.75 28.77 -21.40
N GLY A 164 47.66 29.55 -20.32
CA GLY A 164 46.44 29.65 -19.50
C GLY A 164 45.17 30.03 -20.26
N CYS A 165 45.29 30.65 -21.44
CA CYS A 165 44.16 31.01 -22.31
C CYS A 165 43.52 29.80 -23.02
N MET A 166 44.30 28.76 -23.32
CA MET A 166 43.82 27.55 -24.02
C MET A 166 42.89 26.71 -23.15
N GLY A 167 43.15 26.61 -21.85
CA GLY A 167 42.27 25.89 -20.92
C GLY A 167 40.86 26.47 -20.85
N HIS A 168 40.74 27.80 -20.86
CA HIS A 168 39.46 28.48 -20.86
C HIS A 168 38.71 28.31 -22.19
N ALA A 169 39.42 28.33 -23.33
CA ALA A 169 38.84 28.10 -24.66
C ALA A 169 38.29 26.67 -24.80
N VAL A 170 39.03 25.66 -24.32
CA VAL A 170 38.60 24.25 -24.34
C VAL A 170 37.36 24.03 -23.47
N LEU A 171 37.29 24.66 -22.30
CA LEU A 171 36.13 24.57 -21.42
C LEU A 171 34.88 25.23 -22.05
N LYS A 172 35.03 26.41 -22.68
CA LYS A 172 33.93 27.08 -23.40
C LYS A 172 33.46 26.27 -24.62
N ALA A 173 34.37 25.66 -25.37
CA ALA A 173 34.02 24.79 -26.48
C ALA A 173 33.23 23.55 -26.01
N TRP A 174 33.61 22.97 -24.87
CA TRP A 174 32.87 21.86 -24.27
C TRP A 174 31.46 22.27 -23.80
N GLN A 175 31.33 23.42 -23.15
CA GLN A 175 30.01 23.95 -22.74
C GLN A 175 29.07 24.18 -23.92
N ARG A 176 29.58 24.74 -25.03
CA ARG A 176 28.79 24.91 -26.27
C ARG A 176 28.33 23.57 -26.85
N HIS A 177 29.22 22.59 -26.92
CA HIS A 177 28.88 21.26 -27.42
C HIS A 177 27.79 20.57 -26.59
N VAL A 178 27.84 20.72 -25.25
CA VAL A 178 26.79 20.19 -24.37
C VAL A 178 25.46 20.91 -24.60
N ALA A 179 25.46 22.24 -24.76
CA ALA A 179 24.25 23.01 -25.04
C ALA A 179 23.61 22.62 -26.38
N GLU A 180 24.40 22.46 -27.44
CA GLU A 180 23.93 22.01 -28.77
C GLU A 180 23.33 20.59 -28.71
N ALA A 181 23.96 19.68 -27.96
CA ALA A 181 23.43 18.32 -27.78
C ALA A 181 22.09 18.30 -27.03
N HIS A 182 21.89 19.19 -26.07
CA HIS A 182 20.60 19.35 -25.38
C HIS A 182 19.52 19.93 -26.30
N ALA A 183 19.84 20.96 -27.10
CA ALA A 183 18.91 21.55 -28.05
C ALA A 183 18.44 20.55 -29.12
N ALA A 184 19.37 19.76 -29.68
CA ALA A 184 19.04 18.72 -30.66
C ALA A 184 18.12 17.62 -30.09
N ARG A 185 18.18 17.35 -28.77
CA ARG A 185 17.31 16.38 -28.11
C ARG A 185 15.88 16.92 -27.93
N ALA A 186 15.73 18.19 -27.60
CA ALA A 186 14.43 18.84 -27.46
C ALA A 186 13.66 18.82 -28.80
N ALA A 187 14.32 19.20 -29.90
CA ALA A 187 13.72 19.21 -31.24
C ALA A 187 13.18 17.83 -31.67
N ARG A 188 13.89 16.74 -31.33
CA ARG A 188 13.43 15.36 -31.63
C ARG A 188 12.20 14.95 -30.83
N GLN A 189 12.01 15.49 -29.62
CA GLN A 189 10.83 15.17 -28.79
C GLN A 189 9.58 15.88 -29.31
N GLU A 190 9.71 17.13 -29.76
CA GLU A 190 8.61 17.90 -30.34
C GLU A 190 8.10 17.26 -31.64
N ALA A 191 9.01 16.83 -32.53
CA ALA A 191 8.63 16.14 -33.77
C ALA A 191 7.85 14.84 -33.52
N ALA A 192 8.17 14.10 -32.46
CA ALA A 192 7.47 12.87 -32.11
C ALA A 192 6.03 13.11 -31.60
N LEU A 193 5.79 14.22 -30.89
CA LEU A 193 4.46 14.58 -30.40
C LEU A 193 3.54 15.04 -31.54
N ALA A 194 4.06 15.82 -32.49
CA ALA A 194 3.29 16.26 -33.65
C ALA A 194 2.76 15.09 -34.50
N ALA A 195 3.58 14.05 -34.69
CA ALA A 195 3.18 12.85 -35.43
C ALA A 195 2.04 12.07 -34.74
N ALA A 196 2.01 12.01 -33.41
CA ALA A 196 0.98 11.30 -32.67
C ALA A 196 -0.39 12.01 -32.77
N GLN A 197 -0.41 13.34 -32.78
CA GLN A 197 -1.63 14.15 -32.87
C GLN A 197 -2.33 13.97 -34.23
N ALA A 198 -1.57 13.91 -35.32
CA ALA A 198 -2.11 13.77 -36.67
C ALA A 198 -2.88 12.45 -36.86
N ALA A 199 -2.41 11.36 -36.23
CA ALA A 199 -3.06 10.06 -36.34
C ALA A 199 -4.45 10.01 -35.68
N ALA A 200 -4.69 10.81 -34.63
CA ALA A 200 -5.96 10.81 -33.89
C ALA A 200 -7.11 11.46 -34.69
N ASN A 201 -6.81 12.53 -35.43
CA ASN A 201 -7.82 13.30 -36.15
C ASN A 201 -8.43 12.55 -37.35
N ALA A 202 -7.65 11.67 -38.00
CA ALA A 202 -8.11 10.90 -39.14
C ALA A 202 -9.23 9.89 -38.79
N ALA A 203 -9.30 9.44 -37.54
CA ALA A 203 -10.27 8.42 -37.11
C ALA A 203 -11.69 8.96 -36.90
N ALA A 204 -11.86 10.27 -36.68
CA ALA A 204 -13.15 10.87 -36.30
C ALA A 204 -14.09 11.15 -37.49
N ALA A 205 -13.56 11.25 -38.72
CA ALA A 205 -14.31 11.75 -39.87
C ALA A 205 -15.25 10.72 -40.55
N GLN A 206 -15.26 9.44 -40.13
CA GLN A 206 -15.90 8.36 -40.90
C GLN A 206 -17.37 8.02 -40.51
N GLN A 207 -18.10 8.81 -39.70
CA GLN A 207 -19.32 8.31 -38.99
C GLN A 207 -20.72 8.99 -39.21
N ALA A 208 -21.06 9.78 -40.25
CA ALA A 208 -22.41 10.43 -40.29
C ALA A 208 -23.11 10.62 -41.67
N ALA A 209 -24.37 10.12 -41.89
CA ALA A 209 -25.42 10.58 -42.88
C ALA A 209 -26.84 9.85 -42.81
N PRO A 210 -28.03 10.53 -43.02
CA PRO A 210 -29.39 9.91 -43.22
C PRO A 210 -30.34 10.49 -44.35
N VAL A 211 -31.57 9.93 -44.59
CA VAL A 211 -32.57 10.18 -45.72
C VAL A 211 -34.08 10.27 -45.25
N ALA A 212 -34.98 11.02 -45.95
CA ALA A 212 -36.44 11.24 -45.67
C ALA A 212 -37.37 11.40 -46.92
N ASN A 213 -38.72 11.18 -46.82
CA ASN A 213 -39.81 11.71 -47.72
C ASN A 213 -41.27 11.28 -47.34
N ASP A 214 -42.29 12.18 -47.43
CA ASP A 214 -43.75 11.91 -47.38
C ASP A 214 -44.63 13.07 -47.96
N GLY A 215 -45.68 12.78 -48.77
CA GLY A 215 -46.62 13.82 -49.28
C GLY A 215 -47.66 13.41 -50.36
N ALA A 216 -48.59 12.47 -50.08
CA ALA A 216 -49.51 11.93 -51.11
C ALA A 216 -51.03 12.00 -50.81
N THR A 217 -51.47 12.64 -49.72
CA THR A 217 -52.85 12.49 -49.23
C THR A 217 -53.86 13.51 -49.74
N GLU A 218 -53.45 14.65 -50.30
CA GLU A 218 -54.39 15.74 -50.65
C GLU A 218 -55.19 15.50 -51.96
N ALA A 219 -54.73 14.62 -52.84
CA ALA A 219 -55.34 14.45 -54.17
C ALA A 219 -56.70 13.72 -54.18
N LEU A 220 -57.06 12.99 -53.11
CA LEU A 220 -58.22 12.07 -53.11
C LEU A 220 -59.55 12.74 -52.74
N LEU A 221 -59.55 13.87 -52.04
CA LEU A 221 -60.77 14.52 -51.56
C LEU A 221 -61.54 15.30 -52.64
N ALA A 222 -60.89 15.68 -53.74
CA ALA A 222 -61.50 16.49 -54.79
C ALA A 222 -62.46 15.72 -55.72
N LEU A 223 -62.42 14.38 -55.75
CA LEU A 223 -63.15 13.56 -56.74
C LEU A 223 -64.58 13.14 -56.33
N LEU A 224 -65.03 13.41 -55.11
CA LEU A 224 -66.30 12.85 -54.58
C LEU A 224 -67.53 13.78 -54.67
N SER A 225 -67.43 15.01 -55.18
CA SER A 225 -68.51 16.01 -55.10
C SER A 225 -69.41 16.18 -56.34
N ALA A 226 -69.24 15.42 -57.43
CA ALA A 226 -70.06 15.55 -58.64
C ALA A 226 -70.97 14.32 -58.89
N SER A 227 -72.28 14.56 -59.03
CA SER A 227 -73.35 13.57 -59.22
C SER A 227 -73.10 12.64 -60.42
N CYS A 228 -73.07 11.32 -60.20
CA CYS A 228 -72.89 10.34 -61.27
C CYS A 228 -73.68 9.04 -61.00
N GLY A 229 -74.15 8.40 -62.10
CA GLY A 229 -75.00 7.21 -62.10
C GLY A 229 -74.39 5.95 -61.47
N ARG A 230 -75.13 4.82 -61.49
CA ARG A 230 -74.80 3.55 -60.79
C ARG A 230 -73.34 3.06 -60.97
N SER A 231 -72.69 3.40 -62.09
CA SER A 231 -71.26 3.09 -62.32
C SER A 231 -70.32 3.89 -61.42
N ALA A 232 -70.60 5.17 -61.14
CA ALA A 232 -69.81 5.99 -60.23
C ALA A 232 -70.07 5.66 -58.77
N GLN A 233 -71.27 5.19 -58.42
CA GLN A 233 -71.54 4.63 -57.09
C GLN A 233 -70.69 3.37 -56.84
N LEU A 234 -70.53 2.49 -57.83
CA LEU A 234 -69.63 1.34 -57.74
C LEU A 234 -68.14 1.76 -57.69
N ALA A 235 -67.75 2.81 -58.42
CA ALA A 235 -66.40 3.37 -58.34
C ALA A 235 -66.12 3.99 -56.96
N ALA A 236 -67.07 4.74 -56.40
CA ALA A 236 -67.00 5.31 -55.07
C ALA A 236 -66.97 4.23 -53.98
N LEU A 237 -67.73 3.14 -54.12
CA LEU A 237 -67.66 2.00 -53.21
C LEU A 237 -66.32 1.25 -53.29
N ARG A 238 -65.74 1.13 -54.49
CA ARG A 238 -64.38 0.58 -54.65
C ARG A 238 -63.31 1.50 -54.08
N ALA A 239 -63.43 2.81 -54.28
CA ALA A 239 -62.55 3.82 -53.71
C ALA A 239 -62.68 3.86 -52.18
N TRP A 240 -63.89 3.75 -51.64
CA TRP A 240 -64.15 3.68 -50.20
C TRP A 240 -63.64 2.37 -49.61
N HIS A 241 -63.81 1.23 -50.28
CA HIS A 241 -63.21 -0.04 -49.86
C HIS A 241 -61.67 0.03 -49.89
N PHE A 242 -61.09 0.69 -50.89
CA PHE A 242 -59.64 0.92 -50.95
C PHE A 242 -59.18 1.85 -49.83
N ALA A 243 -59.86 2.97 -49.59
CA ALA A 243 -59.58 3.91 -48.51
C ALA A 243 -59.76 3.26 -47.13
N ALA A 244 -60.79 2.43 -46.93
CA ALA A 244 -61.00 1.67 -45.71
C ALA A 244 -59.91 0.61 -45.49
N ARG A 245 -59.46 -0.05 -46.56
CA ARG A 245 -58.31 -0.97 -46.51
C ARG A 245 -57.02 -0.22 -46.18
N GLN A 246 -56.82 0.95 -46.78
CA GLN A 246 -55.66 1.81 -46.54
C GLN A 246 -55.66 2.37 -45.11
N ALA A 247 -56.83 2.76 -44.57
CA ALA A 247 -56.99 3.17 -43.18
C ALA A 247 -56.75 2.01 -42.20
N ARG A 248 -57.15 0.77 -42.55
CA ARG A 248 -56.80 -0.42 -41.75
C ARG A 248 -55.30 -0.72 -41.79
N HIS A 249 -54.65 -0.55 -42.94
CA HIS A 249 -53.19 -0.68 -43.04
C HIS A 249 -52.47 0.44 -42.27
N ALA A 250 -52.96 1.67 -42.32
CA ALA A 250 -52.43 2.79 -41.54
C ALA A 250 -52.60 2.54 -40.03
N ALA A 251 -53.76 2.07 -39.57
CA ALA A 251 -53.98 1.71 -38.18
C ALA A 251 -53.11 0.52 -37.72
N ALA A 252 -52.88 -0.48 -38.59
CA ALA A 252 -51.96 -1.57 -38.32
C ALA A 252 -50.50 -1.07 -38.25
N HIS A 253 -50.11 -0.15 -39.13
CA HIS A 253 -48.79 0.49 -39.12
C HIS A 253 -48.58 1.36 -37.88
N GLU A 254 -49.59 2.13 -37.46
CA GLU A 254 -49.56 2.88 -36.19
C GLU A 254 -49.46 1.97 -34.97
N ALA A 255 -50.15 0.83 -34.96
CA ALA A 255 -50.02 -0.16 -33.90
C ALA A 255 -48.61 -0.79 -33.88
N GLU A 256 -48.02 -1.02 -35.04
CA GLU A 256 -46.64 -1.49 -35.17
C GLU A 256 -45.63 -0.43 -34.70
N LEU A 257 -45.82 0.84 -35.09
CA LEU A 257 -44.99 1.96 -34.63
C LEU A 257 -45.07 2.12 -33.11
N ARG A 258 -46.26 2.06 -32.50
CA ARG A 258 -46.42 2.08 -31.04
C ARG A 258 -45.72 0.90 -30.38
N SER A 259 -45.80 -0.30 -30.96
CA SER A 259 -45.05 -1.46 -30.47
C SER A 259 -43.54 -1.26 -30.59
N GLN A 260 -43.06 -0.59 -31.64
CA GLN A 260 -41.65 -0.25 -31.81
C GLN A 260 -41.19 0.83 -30.82
N GLU A 261 -42.01 1.84 -30.53
CA GLU A 261 -41.77 2.85 -29.50
C GLU A 261 -41.72 2.23 -28.10
N GLU A 262 -42.64 1.33 -27.77
CA GLU A 262 -42.62 0.57 -26.52
C GLU A 262 -41.35 -0.31 -26.40
N LYS A 263 -40.94 -0.96 -27.50
CA LYS A 263 -39.68 -1.73 -27.52
C LYS A 263 -38.46 -0.82 -27.40
N ALA A 264 -38.48 0.37 -28.01
CA ALA A 264 -37.40 1.34 -27.93
C ALA A 264 -37.27 1.93 -26.52
N THR A 265 -38.39 2.25 -25.87
CA THR A 265 -38.42 2.72 -24.46
C THR A 265 -38.02 1.61 -23.49
N GLN A 266 -38.41 0.35 -23.73
CA GLN A 266 -37.92 -0.79 -22.95
C GLN A 266 -36.40 -0.99 -23.12
N ARG A 267 -35.87 -0.83 -24.35
CA ARG A 267 -34.42 -0.91 -24.60
C ARG A 267 -33.65 0.25 -23.96
N SER A 268 -34.18 1.47 -24.02
CA SER A 268 -33.52 2.64 -23.42
C SER A 268 -33.52 2.58 -21.89
N THR A 269 -34.62 2.13 -21.28
CA THR A 269 -34.69 1.91 -19.83
C THR A 269 -33.78 0.77 -19.37
N ALA A 270 -33.68 -0.32 -20.13
CA ALA A 270 -32.72 -1.39 -19.88
C ALA A 270 -31.26 -0.92 -20.00
N ALA A 271 -30.93 -0.12 -21.02
CA ALA A 271 -29.59 0.45 -21.20
C ALA A 271 -29.22 1.41 -20.04
N LEU A 272 -30.16 2.25 -19.59
CA LEU A 272 -29.95 3.11 -18.42
C LEU A 272 -29.76 2.31 -17.13
N ALA A 273 -30.50 1.21 -16.94
CA ALA A 273 -30.29 0.31 -15.82
C ALA A 273 -28.90 -0.34 -15.86
N GLN A 274 -28.45 -0.76 -17.03
CA GLN A 274 -27.11 -1.32 -17.25
C GLN A 274 -26.01 -0.30 -16.95
N LEU A 275 -26.13 0.96 -17.43
CA LEU A 275 -25.19 2.03 -17.13
C LEU A 275 -25.14 2.36 -15.63
N ARG A 276 -26.29 2.39 -14.94
CA ARG A 276 -26.34 2.58 -13.47
C ARG A 276 -25.60 1.46 -12.75
N ASN A 277 -25.74 0.21 -13.22
CA ASN A 277 -25.03 -0.93 -12.65
C ASN A 277 -23.52 -0.87 -12.92
N GLN A 278 -23.09 -0.47 -14.12
CA GLN A 278 -21.68 -0.26 -14.44
C GLN A 278 -21.06 0.86 -13.60
N LEU A 279 -21.76 1.99 -13.41
CA LEU A 279 -21.31 3.08 -12.53
C LEU A 279 -21.18 2.62 -11.07
N ARG A 280 -22.11 1.80 -10.57
CA ARG A 280 -21.99 1.18 -9.23
C ARG A 280 -20.76 0.27 -9.15
N ALA A 281 -20.54 -0.57 -10.16
CA ALA A 281 -19.38 -1.46 -10.22
C ALA A 281 -18.06 -0.67 -10.25
N LEU A 282 -17.98 0.40 -11.04
CA LEU A 282 -16.83 1.30 -11.10
C LEU A 282 -16.58 2.04 -9.78
N ARG A 283 -17.63 2.48 -9.07
CA ARG A 283 -17.50 3.04 -7.70
C ARG A 283 -16.99 2.01 -6.70
N CYS A 284 -17.49 0.77 -6.75
CA CYS A 284 -16.98 -0.33 -5.94
C CYS A 284 -15.52 -0.68 -6.27
N GLN A 285 -15.11 -0.58 -7.54
CA GLN A 285 -13.73 -0.78 -7.94
C GLN A 285 -12.83 0.38 -7.49
N GLY A 286 -13.27 1.62 -7.64
CA GLY A 286 -12.56 2.82 -7.18
C GLY A 286 -12.32 2.81 -5.67
N THR A 287 -13.34 2.44 -4.88
CA THR A 287 -13.19 2.29 -3.42
C THR A 287 -12.25 1.14 -3.04
N ARG A 288 -12.26 0.02 -3.76
CA ARG A 288 -11.29 -1.08 -3.56
C ARG A 288 -9.86 -0.65 -3.90
N VAL A 289 -9.66 0.09 -5.00
CA VAL A 289 -8.34 0.62 -5.41
C VAL A 289 -7.86 1.66 -4.41
N ALA A 290 -8.73 2.57 -3.97
CA ALA A 290 -8.41 3.55 -2.92
C ALA A 290 -8.03 2.86 -1.60
N LYS A 291 -8.75 1.81 -1.20
CA LYS A 291 -8.41 1.02 -0.01
C LYS A 291 -7.07 0.30 -0.15
N ARG A 292 -6.79 -0.32 -1.32
CA ARG A 292 -5.48 -0.93 -1.61
C ARG A 292 -4.35 0.09 -1.60
N ASN A 293 -4.55 1.27 -2.19
CA ASN A 293 -3.56 2.35 -2.18
C ASN A 293 -3.34 2.90 -0.77
N ALA A 294 -4.39 3.03 0.04
CA ALA A 294 -4.27 3.41 1.45
C ALA A 294 -3.50 2.34 2.26
N GLN A 295 -3.78 1.06 2.03
CA GLN A 295 -3.03 -0.06 2.63
C GLN A 295 -1.57 -0.05 2.18
N HIS A 296 -1.29 0.17 0.89
CA HIS A 296 0.07 0.23 0.38
C HIS A 296 0.84 1.44 0.95
N ARG A 297 0.20 2.60 1.08
CA ARG A 297 0.79 3.77 1.74
C ARG A 297 1.05 3.51 3.23
N ALA A 298 0.13 2.83 3.92
CA ALA A 298 0.32 2.43 5.31
C ALA A 298 1.49 1.43 5.46
N LEU A 299 1.61 0.46 4.56
CA LEU A 299 2.73 -0.48 4.54
C LEU A 299 4.06 0.24 4.25
N VAL A 300 4.10 1.15 3.28
CA VAL A 300 5.30 1.96 3.00
C VAL A 300 5.67 2.85 4.19
N ALA A 301 4.69 3.45 4.87
CA ALA A 301 4.92 4.23 6.08
C ALA A 301 5.44 3.37 7.24
N LEU A 302 4.99 2.11 7.35
CA LEU A 302 5.53 1.14 8.30
C LEU A 302 6.94 0.69 7.93
N PHE A 303 7.27 0.55 6.64
CA PHE A 303 8.61 0.15 6.18
C PHE A 303 9.67 1.26 6.30
N ALA A 304 9.26 2.53 6.30
CA ALA A 304 10.18 3.66 6.45
C ALA A 304 11.08 3.57 7.71
N PRO A 305 10.56 3.38 8.93
CA PRO A 305 11.41 3.21 10.12
C PRO A 305 12.28 1.94 10.05
N PHE A 306 11.81 0.84 9.45
CA PHE A 306 12.63 -0.36 9.24
C PHE A 306 13.79 -0.09 8.29
N SER A 307 13.60 0.70 7.23
CA SER A 307 14.68 1.05 6.29
C SER A 307 15.76 1.91 6.94
N VAL A 308 15.37 2.87 7.80
CA VAL A 308 16.29 3.70 8.60
C VAL A 308 17.04 2.83 9.60
N TRP A 309 16.35 1.91 10.28
CA TRP A 309 16.99 0.95 11.18
C TRP A 309 17.96 0.01 10.44
N LEU A 310 17.61 -0.47 9.25
CA LEU A 310 18.48 -1.32 8.43
C LEU A 310 19.72 -0.58 7.94
N GLN A 311 19.58 0.72 7.64
CA GLN A 311 20.70 1.58 7.31
C GLN A 311 21.60 1.81 8.52
N GLN A 312 21.03 2.15 9.68
CA GLN A 312 21.79 2.33 10.93
C GLN A 312 22.51 1.05 11.37
N THR A 313 21.89 -0.12 11.23
CA THR A 313 22.54 -1.41 11.54
C THR A 313 23.65 -1.75 10.55
N ARG A 314 23.51 -1.39 9.26
CA ARG A 314 24.60 -1.51 8.27
C ARG A 314 25.76 -0.58 8.59
N GLU A 315 25.49 0.68 8.92
CA GLU A 315 26.50 1.67 9.31
C GLU A 315 27.20 1.24 10.61
N ALA A 316 26.47 0.75 11.60
CA ALA A 316 27.03 0.21 12.85
C ALA A 316 27.92 -1.02 12.60
N ARG A 317 27.48 -1.96 11.74
CA ARG A 317 28.30 -3.12 11.34
C ARG A 317 29.54 -2.71 10.56
N HIS A 318 29.44 -1.71 9.68
CA HIS A 318 30.58 -1.17 8.94
C HIS A 318 31.58 -0.49 9.87
N ALA A 319 31.10 0.33 10.82
CA ALA A 319 31.93 0.94 11.85
C ALA A 319 32.60 -0.10 12.75
N ALA A 320 31.90 -1.17 13.13
CA ALA A 320 32.48 -2.28 13.89
C ALA A 320 33.56 -3.03 13.10
N ARG A 321 33.35 -3.26 11.79
CA ARG A 321 34.38 -3.84 10.91
C ARG A 321 35.60 -2.95 10.79
N LEU A 322 35.41 -1.64 10.59
CA LEU A 322 36.52 -0.68 10.55
C LEU A 322 37.29 -0.64 11.87
N ARG A 323 36.61 -0.70 13.02
CA ARG A 323 37.28 -0.81 14.33
C ARG A 323 38.07 -2.11 14.46
N ALA A 324 37.50 -3.24 14.05
CA ALA A 324 38.20 -4.52 14.08
C ALA A 324 39.42 -4.54 13.13
N GLU A 325 39.32 -3.91 11.95
CA GLU A 325 40.45 -3.73 11.02
C GLU A 325 41.53 -2.83 11.63
N LEU A 326 41.13 -1.76 12.32
CA LEU A 326 42.06 -0.82 12.97
C LEU A 326 42.73 -1.43 14.19
N GLU A 327 42.02 -2.24 14.97
CA GLU A 327 42.58 -3.09 16.03
C GLU A 327 43.50 -4.17 15.48
N LYS A 328 43.15 -4.76 14.33
CA LYS A 328 44.04 -5.72 13.65
C LYS A 328 45.31 -5.01 13.18
N ALA A 329 45.20 -3.83 12.57
CA ALA A 329 46.35 -3.03 12.16
C ALA A 329 47.22 -2.59 13.37
N SER A 330 46.60 -2.22 14.50
CA SER A 330 47.33 -1.88 15.72
C SER A 330 47.99 -3.11 16.36
N MET A 331 47.35 -4.28 16.31
CA MET A 331 47.94 -5.53 16.74
C MET A 331 49.13 -5.93 15.86
N HIS A 332 49.06 -5.69 14.55
CA HIS A 332 50.20 -5.92 13.63
C HIS A 332 51.35 -4.95 13.91
N SER A 333 51.08 -3.67 14.21
CA SER A 333 52.13 -2.72 14.57
C SER A 333 52.76 -3.04 15.93
N VAL A 334 51.97 -3.46 16.92
CA VAL A 334 52.47 -3.95 18.22
C VAL A 334 53.26 -5.25 18.07
N ALA A 335 52.82 -6.18 17.21
CA ALA A 335 53.55 -7.40 16.90
C ALA A 335 54.88 -7.11 16.18
N ALA A 336 54.89 -6.17 15.23
CA ALA A 336 56.11 -5.72 14.56
C ALA A 336 57.09 -5.06 15.55
N LEU A 337 56.60 -4.25 16.48
CA LEU A 337 57.42 -3.67 17.56
C LEU A 337 57.95 -4.73 18.54
N ARG A 338 57.18 -5.80 18.79
CA ARG A 338 57.65 -6.95 19.59
C ARG A 338 58.73 -7.75 18.83
N SER A 339 58.55 -7.97 17.53
CA SER A 339 59.56 -8.63 16.67
C SER A 339 60.85 -7.81 16.64
N SER A 340 60.77 -6.50 16.41
CA SER A 340 61.95 -5.64 16.39
C SER A 340 62.63 -5.55 17.76
N ARG A 341 61.87 -5.54 18.87
CA ARG A 341 62.47 -5.65 20.21
C ARG A 341 63.14 -7.01 20.45
N ALA A 342 62.54 -8.10 19.99
CA ALA A 342 63.13 -9.44 20.10
C ALA A 342 64.40 -9.55 19.25
N GLU A 343 64.42 -8.99 18.05
CA GLU A 343 65.59 -8.88 17.18
C GLU A 343 66.69 -8.03 17.84
N VAL A 344 66.36 -6.86 18.39
CA VAL A 344 67.33 -6.04 19.14
C VAL A 344 67.88 -6.79 20.36
N GLN A 345 67.06 -7.57 21.07
CA GLN A 345 67.52 -8.42 22.17
C GLN A 345 68.41 -9.57 21.67
N ALA A 346 68.08 -10.17 20.53
CA ALA A 346 68.89 -11.18 19.87
C ALA A 346 70.24 -10.61 19.41
N PHE A 347 70.26 -9.43 18.80
CA PHE A 347 71.49 -8.70 18.45
C PHE A 347 72.31 -8.34 19.68
N ARG A 348 71.68 -7.95 20.80
CA ARG A 348 72.39 -7.75 22.09
C ARG A 348 72.91 -9.06 22.66
N ALA A 349 72.22 -10.18 22.47
CA ALA A 349 72.68 -11.50 22.91
C ALA A 349 73.85 -12.00 22.06
N VAL A 350 73.79 -11.81 20.73
CA VAL A 350 74.88 -12.08 19.79
C VAL A 350 76.06 -11.16 20.09
N GLY A 351 75.83 -9.86 20.33
CA GLY A 351 76.86 -8.91 20.74
C GLY A 351 77.53 -9.30 22.06
N ARG A 352 76.75 -9.77 23.05
CA ARG A 352 77.30 -10.32 24.30
C ARG A 352 78.10 -11.61 24.11
N ARG A 353 77.64 -12.54 23.26
CA ARG A 353 78.39 -13.76 22.91
C ARG A 353 79.69 -13.41 22.16
N SER A 354 79.64 -12.43 21.27
CA SER A 354 80.79 -11.92 20.52
C SER A 354 81.79 -11.23 21.45
N ALA A 355 81.31 -10.44 22.41
CA ALA A 355 82.13 -9.78 23.43
C ALA A 355 82.75 -10.80 24.39
N CYS A 356 82.01 -11.83 24.83
CA CYS A 356 82.56 -12.95 25.59
C CYS A 356 83.61 -13.73 24.78
N ALA A 357 83.34 -14.04 23.51
CA ALA A 357 84.31 -14.72 22.64
C ALA A 357 85.57 -13.86 22.39
N ALA A 358 85.41 -12.54 22.26
CA ALA A 358 86.52 -11.60 22.13
C ALA A 358 87.30 -11.46 23.44
N ALA A 359 86.63 -11.47 24.59
CA ALA A 359 87.26 -11.48 25.91
C ALA A 359 88.02 -12.80 26.15
N SER A 360 87.44 -13.96 25.80
CA SER A 360 88.11 -15.26 25.85
C SER A 360 89.31 -15.31 24.88
N ARG A 361 89.18 -14.77 23.66
CA ARG A 361 90.33 -14.64 22.73
C ARG A 361 91.40 -13.71 23.28
N ARG A 362 91.04 -12.57 23.89
CA ARG A 362 92.01 -11.68 24.56
C ARG A 362 92.69 -12.36 25.74
N ALA A 363 91.94 -13.09 26.57
CA ALA A 363 92.50 -13.85 27.68
C ALA A 363 93.49 -14.92 27.18
N LEU A 364 93.14 -15.67 26.13
CA LEU A 364 94.03 -16.64 25.49
C LEU A 364 95.26 -15.96 24.86
N LEU A 365 95.10 -14.80 24.24
CA LEU A 365 96.19 -14.00 23.68
C LEU A 365 97.09 -13.41 24.79
N CYS A 366 96.58 -13.11 25.98
CA CYS A 366 97.38 -12.68 27.12
C CYS A 366 98.16 -13.85 27.76
N LEU A 367 97.63 -15.07 27.69
CA LEU A 367 98.31 -16.28 28.19
C LEU A 367 99.39 -16.78 27.22
N SER A 368 99.24 -16.54 25.91
CA SER A 368 100.19 -16.97 24.88
C SER A 368 101.63 -16.47 25.09
N PRO A 369 101.91 -15.18 25.41
CA PRO A 369 103.24 -14.68 25.71
C PRO A 369 103.87 -15.35 26.93
N LEU A 370 103.09 -15.62 27.98
CA LEU A 370 103.57 -16.27 29.20
C LEU A 370 103.99 -17.73 28.92
N VAL A 371 103.16 -18.48 28.20
CA VAL A 371 103.48 -19.84 27.76
C VAL A 371 104.70 -19.84 26.82
N SER A 372 104.77 -18.87 25.91
CA SER A 372 105.88 -18.72 24.96
C SER A 372 107.19 -18.32 25.66
N ALA A 373 107.15 -17.43 26.65
CA ALA A 373 108.30 -17.04 27.46
C ALA A 373 108.80 -18.22 28.29
N TRP A 374 107.87 -18.97 28.91
CA TRP A 374 108.20 -20.19 29.66
C TRP A 374 108.85 -21.25 28.74
N SER A 375 108.30 -21.47 27.54
CA SER A 375 108.88 -22.41 26.56
C SER A 375 110.28 -22.01 26.10
N ARG A 376 110.53 -20.69 25.94
CA ARG A 376 111.85 -20.15 25.55
C ARG A 376 112.85 -20.29 26.69
N GLN A 377 112.43 -20.05 27.93
CA GLN A 377 113.28 -20.22 29.10
C GLN A 377 113.62 -21.70 29.36
N ALA A 378 112.65 -22.61 29.14
CA ALA A 378 112.88 -24.06 29.18
C ALA A 378 113.83 -24.55 28.06
N LYS A 379 113.73 -23.99 26.85
CA LYS A 379 114.69 -24.29 25.76
C LYS A 379 116.08 -23.71 26.03
N ALA A 380 116.16 -22.50 26.57
CA ALA A 380 117.44 -21.86 26.90
C ALA A 380 118.21 -22.66 27.97
N SER A 381 117.52 -23.15 29.01
CA SER A 381 118.12 -23.98 30.06
C SER A 381 118.54 -25.38 29.57
N LEU A 382 117.91 -25.90 28.51
CA LEU A 382 118.35 -27.13 27.82
C LEU A 382 119.59 -26.88 26.93
N SER A 383 119.69 -25.71 26.29
CA SER A 383 120.78 -25.40 25.35
C SER A 383 122.12 -25.05 26.01
N THR A 384 122.12 -24.62 27.27
CA THR A 384 123.35 -24.32 28.03
C THR A 384 124.01 -25.54 28.66
N ARG A 385 123.45 -26.75 28.52
CA ARG A 385 124.10 -28.03 28.88
C ARG A 385 124.80 -28.68 27.67
N ARG A 386 125.82 -28.03 27.10
CA ARG A 386 126.90 -28.75 26.41
C ARG A 386 128.10 -28.79 27.35
N LEU A 387 128.09 -29.80 28.24
CA LEU A 387 129.20 -30.10 29.12
C LEU A 387 130.37 -30.66 28.28
N ARG A 388 131.58 -30.12 28.52
CA ARG A 388 132.82 -30.78 28.12
C ARG A 388 132.95 -32.09 28.91
N PRO A 389 133.42 -33.20 28.30
CA PRO A 389 133.68 -34.44 29.02
C PRO A 389 134.87 -34.21 29.97
N GLY A 390 134.64 -34.22 31.29
CA GLY A 390 135.73 -34.28 32.28
C GLY A 390 135.53 -33.50 33.59
N GLU A 391 134.60 -32.56 33.68
CA GLU A 391 134.41 -31.78 34.92
C GLU A 391 133.32 -32.39 35.81
N VAL A 392 133.77 -33.09 36.86
CA VAL A 392 132.93 -33.61 37.94
C VAL A 392 132.46 -32.42 38.79
N LEU A 393 131.26 -31.92 38.49
CA LEU A 393 130.55 -30.92 39.28
C LEU A 393 129.99 -31.55 40.58
N LEU A 394 130.86 -31.69 41.58
CA LEU A 394 130.53 -31.91 43.00
C LEU A 394 129.88 -30.65 43.58
N ASN A 395 128.64 -30.36 43.17
CA ASN A 395 127.68 -29.48 43.86
C ASN A 395 126.27 -29.53 43.22
N SER A 396 125.97 -30.56 42.42
CA SER A 396 124.73 -30.69 41.64
C SER A 396 123.49 -31.07 42.46
N GLY A 397 123.67 -31.60 43.67
CA GLY A 397 122.56 -32.00 44.55
C GLY A 397 121.82 -30.82 45.20
N GLU A 398 122.53 -29.78 45.65
CA GLU A 398 121.88 -28.62 46.28
C GLU A 398 121.20 -27.71 45.27
N ALA A 399 121.80 -27.50 44.10
CA ALA A 399 121.18 -26.70 43.03
C ALA A 399 119.91 -27.37 42.50
N ALA A 400 119.90 -28.71 42.37
CA ALA A 400 118.71 -29.46 42.01
C ALA A 400 117.61 -29.38 43.08
N LYS A 401 117.98 -29.47 44.38
CA LYS A 401 117.03 -29.29 45.49
C LYS A 401 116.42 -27.89 45.52
N ARG A 402 117.21 -26.83 45.31
CA ARG A 402 116.71 -25.44 45.24
C ARG A 402 115.78 -25.24 44.04
N ALA A 403 116.13 -25.77 42.86
CA ALA A 403 115.26 -25.70 41.68
C ALA A 403 113.95 -26.48 41.87
N GLN A 404 114.00 -27.64 42.55
CA GLN A 404 112.80 -28.44 42.85
C GLN A 404 111.91 -27.75 43.89
N GLN A 405 112.48 -27.09 44.90
CA GLN A 405 111.73 -26.25 45.85
C GLN A 405 111.07 -25.05 45.15
N GLN A 406 111.77 -24.36 44.24
CA GLN A 406 111.19 -23.26 43.46
C GLN A 406 110.03 -23.74 42.56
N LEU A 407 110.17 -24.92 41.93
CA LEU A 407 109.09 -25.53 41.16
C LEU A 407 107.89 -25.91 42.03
N GLN A 408 108.11 -26.40 43.24
CA GLN A 408 107.03 -26.69 44.19
C GLN A 408 106.34 -25.40 44.67
N GLN A 409 107.09 -24.33 44.94
CA GLN A 409 106.52 -23.03 45.30
C GLN A 409 105.68 -22.43 44.15
N LEU A 410 106.16 -22.49 42.91
CA LEU A 410 105.39 -22.03 41.74
C LEU A 410 104.14 -22.88 41.50
N ARG A 411 104.22 -24.20 41.71
CA ARG A 411 103.05 -25.08 41.64
C ARG A 411 102.02 -24.75 42.71
N ALA A 412 102.45 -24.46 43.93
CA ALA A 412 101.56 -24.04 45.01
C ALA A 412 100.88 -22.70 44.68
N GLN A 413 101.64 -21.71 44.20
CA GLN A 413 101.08 -20.40 43.79
C GLN A 413 100.08 -20.53 42.63
N HIS A 414 100.36 -21.37 41.63
CA HIS A 414 99.43 -21.61 40.54
C HIS A 414 98.20 -22.41 40.96
N ALA A 415 98.34 -23.35 41.91
CA ALA A 415 97.20 -24.06 42.47
C ALA A 415 96.25 -23.11 43.21
N GLU A 416 96.79 -22.19 44.03
CA GLU A 416 95.99 -21.16 44.70
C GLU A 416 95.27 -20.22 43.71
N GLN A 417 95.94 -19.83 42.62
CA GLN A 417 95.33 -19.02 41.56
C GLN A 417 94.22 -19.76 40.81
N LEU A 418 94.40 -21.06 40.55
CA LEU A 418 93.37 -21.89 39.93
C LEU A 418 92.16 -22.06 40.84
N GLU A 419 92.37 -22.33 42.14
CA GLU A 419 91.27 -22.38 43.10
C GLU A 419 90.54 -21.04 43.22
N ALA A 420 91.25 -19.91 43.21
CA ALA A 420 90.63 -18.59 43.24
C ALA A 420 89.79 -18.32 41.98
N LEU A 421 90.27 -18.73 40.81
CA LEU A 421 89.51 -18.64 39.55
C LEU A 421 88.30 -19.57 39.52
N GLU A 422 88.42 -20.78 40.07
CA GLU A 422 87.30 -21.72 40.20
C GLU A 422 86.22 -21.17 41.12
N ARG A 423 86.60 -20.62 42.28
CA ARG A 423 85.67 -19.94 43.20
C ARG A 423 84.95 -18.78 42.50
N SER A 424 85.68 -17.91 41.82
CA SER A 424 85.09 -16.80 41.04
C SER A 424 84.15 -17.30 39.93
N CYS A 425 84.49 -18.39 39.23
CA CYS A 425 83.61 -18.99 38.24
C CYS A 425 82.33 -19.58 38.85
N THR A 426 82.41 -20.18 40.04
CA THR A 426 81.22 -20.70 40.75
C THR A 426 80.30 -19.58 41.23
N GLU A 427 80.85 -18.47 41.72
CA GLU A 427 80.09 -17.28 42.09
C GLU A 427 79.37 -16.67 40.89
N LEU A 428 80.07 -16.46 39.76
CA LEU A 428 79.44 -15.95 38.53
C LEU A 428 78.34 -16.88 37.99
N ARG A 429 78.49 -18.20 38.13
CA ARG A 429 77.43 -19.17 37.77
C ARG A 429 76.24 -19.06 38.71
N ALA A 430 76.47 -18.88 40.01
CA ALA A 430 75.42 -18.70 40.99
C ALA A 430 74.64 -17.40 40.71
N GLU A 431 75.31 -16.28 40.48
CA GLU A 431 74.70 -15.00 40.10
C GLU A 431 73.90 -15.11 38.80
N ALA A 432 74.45 -15.75 37.76
CA ALA A 432 73.76 -15.98 36.51
C ALA A 432 72.49 -16.84 36.69
N SER A 433 72.53 -17.82 37.60
CA SER A 433 71.37 -18.65 37.93
C SER A 433 70.29 -17.85 38.67
N GLN A 434 70.68 -17.01 39.63
CA GLN A 434 69.78 -16.12 40.36
C GLN A 434 69.13 -15.09 39.41
N ALA A 435 69.90 -14.50 38.50
CA ALA A 435 69.38 -13.57 37.49
C ALA A 435 68.34 -14.23 36.56
N ARG A 436 68.55 -15.50 36.17
CA ARG A 436 67.58 -16.27 35.38
C ARG A 436 66.30 -16.54 36.17
N MET A 437 66.42 -16.92 37.44
CA MET A 437 65.26 -17.13 38.32
C MET A 437 64.46 -15.84 38.54
N ALA A 438 65.14 -14.71 38.74
CA ALA A 438 64.51 -13.40 38.86
C ALA A 438 63.78 -12.99 37.57
N ALA A 439 64.41 -13.19 36.40
CA ALA A 439 63.79 -12.93 35.10
C ALA A 439 62.56 -13.81 34.86
N ALA A 440 62.63 -15.10 35.20
CA ALA A 440 61.49 -16.01 35.10
C ALA A 440 60.33 -15.61 36.06
N ALA A 441 60.66 -15.15 37.27
CA ALA A 441 59.67 -14.64 38.21
C ALA A 441 59.01 -13.35 37.70
N ALA A 442 59.77 -12.44 37.10
CA ALA A 442 59.24 -11.23 36.48
C ALA A 442 58.28 -11.55 35.32
N ALA A 443 58.67 -12.45 34.42
CA ALA A 443 57.82 -12.90 33.31
C ALA A 443 56.51 -13.53 33.80
N ARG A 444 56.54 -14.31 34.90
CA ARG A 444 55.31 -14.86 35.51
C ARG A 444 54.41 -13.77 36.10
N ARG A 445 54.97 -12.70 36.67
CA ARG A 445 54.19 -11.56 37.18
C ARG A 445 53.52 -10.80 36.04
N GLU A 446 54.25 -10.51 34.96
CA GLU A 446 53.70 -9.86 33.77
C GLU A 446 52.56 -10.68 33.15
N ALA A 447 52.76 -11.99 33.00
CA ALA A 447 51.71 -12.89 32.49
C ALA A 447 50.45 -12.91 33.37
N ARG A 448 50.60 -12.80 34.70
CA ARG A 448 49.45 -12.69 35.63
C ARG A 448 48.72 -11.36 35.45
N VAL A 449 49.44 -10.25 35.33
CA VAL A 449 48.85 -8.92 35.10
C VAL A 449 48.09 -8.89 33.77
N GLU A 450 48.66 -9.44 32.70
CA GLU A 450 47.98 -9.52 31.40
C GLU A 450 46.71 -10.38 31.47
N ASN A 451 46.74 -11.50 32.20
CA ASN A 451 45.58 -12.37 32.34
C ASN A 451 44.46 -11.70 33.16
N ILE A 452 44.81 -10.93 34.20
CA ILE A 452 43.86 -10.11 34.97
C ILE A 452 43.24 -9.02 34.07
N ALA A 453 44.06 -8.31 33.27
CA ALA A 453 43.58 -7.30 32.34
C ALA A 453 42.59 -7.88 31.31
N ARG A 454 42.89 -9.05 30.72
CA ARG A 454 41.98 -9.75 29.81
C ARG A 454 40.67 -10.15 30.47
N ARG A 455 40.68 -10.54 31.76
CA ARG A 455 39.45 -10.85 32.50
C ARG A 455 38.58 -9.60 32.70
N HIS A 456 39.18 -8.46 33.02
CA HIS A 456 38.44 -7.20 33.15
C HIS A 456 37.89 -6.71 31.81
N GLU A 457 38.65 -6.83 30.72
CA GLU A 457 38.16 -6.50 29.38
C GLU A 457 36.97 -7.37 28.98
N ASN A 458 37.05 -8.68 29.20
CA ASN A 458 35.93 -9.59 28.94
C ASN A 458 34.71 -9.30 29.82
N ALA A 459 34.91 -8.92 31.08
CA ALA A 459 33.81 -8.50 31.96
C ALA A 459 33.15 -7.20 31.47
N ALA A 460 33.93 -6.23 31.00
CA ALA A 460 33.42 -5.00 30.40
C ALA A 460 32.60 -5.27 29.13
N ARG A 461 33.10 -6.11 28.22
CA ARG A 461 32.36 -6.53 27.01
C ARG A 461 31.03 -7.20 27.34
N ARG A 462 30.99 -8.09 28.34
CA ARG A 462 29.73 -8.70 28.81
C ARG A 462 28.77 -7.66 29.39
N GLY A 463 29.29 -6.66 30.11
CA GLY A 463 28.50 -5.54 30.62
C GLY A 463 27.85 -4.73 29.49
N GLU A 464 28.61 -4.44 28.43
CA GLU A 464 28.10 -3.76 27.23
C GLU A 464 27.03 -4.58 26.49
N GLU A 465 27.26 -5.89 26.33
CA GLU A 465 26.28 -6.81 25.72
C GLU A 465 24.97 -6.87 26.52
N LEU A 466 25.05 -6.95 27.86
CA LEU A 466 23.87 -6.92 28.73
C LEU A 466 23.14 -5.57 28.66
N ALA A 467 23.88 -4.46 28.61
CA ALA A 467 23.28 -3.12 28.45
C ALA A 467 22.57 -2.99 27.09
N ALA A 468 23.15 -3.54 26.02
CA ALA A 468 22.53 -3.56 24.69
C ALA A 468 21.26 -4.44 24.67
N LEU A 469 21.27 -5.59 25.32
CA LEU A 469 20.08 -6.44 25.48
C LEU A 469 18.97 -5.76 26.28
N LEU A 470 19.31 -5.06 27.37
CA LEU A 470 18.37 -4.27 28.16
C LEU A 470 17.79 -3.08 27.37
N ALA A 471 18.58 -2.45 26.52
CA ALA A 471 18.10 -1.40 25.62
C ALA A 471 17.13 -1.96 24.55
N CYS A 472 17.46 -3.11 23.95
CA CYS A 472 16.60 -3.77 22.97
C CYS A 472 15.25 -4.20 23.58
N THR A 473 15.28 -4.80 24.78
CA THR A 473 14.04 -5.20 25.48
C THR A 473 13.19 -4.01 25.88
N LYS A 474 13.80 -2.90 26.34
CA LYS A 474 13.06 -1.64 26.59
C LYS A 474 12.43 -1.06 25.32
N ALA A 475 13.16 -1.05 24.21
CA ALA A 475 12.63 -0.60 22.93
C ALA A 475 11.44 -1.46 22.47
N TRP A 476 11.58 -2.78 22.56
CA TRP A 476 10.50 -3.72 22.22
C TRP A 476 9.26 -3.53 23.11
N MET A 477 9.43 -3.40 24.42
CA MET A 477 8.31 -3.10 25.32
C MET A 477 7.62 -1.78 24.96
N GLY A 478 8.39 -0.76 24.58
CA GLY A 478 7.86 0.52 24.08
C GLY A 478 7.02 0.36 22.81
N GLU A 479 7.49 -0.43 21.84
CA GLU A 479 6.74 -0.75 20.62
C GLU A 479 5.48 -1.54 20.89
N VAL A 480 5.52 -2.53 21.80
CA VAL A 480 4.34 -3.31 22.19
C VAL A 480 3.29 -2.42 22.86
N LEU A 481 3.70 -1.50 23.72
CA LEU A 481 2.79 -0.54 24.36
C LEU A 481 2.19 0.43 23.34
N LEU A 482 2.98 0.93 22.38
CA LEU A 482 2.50 1.75 21.27
C LEU A 482 1.54 0.99 20.34
N ALA A 483 1.80 -0.29 20.07
CA ALA A 483 0.92 -1.15 19.28
C ALA A 483 -0.43 -1.36 19.99
N ARG A 484 -0.41 -1.57 21.32
CA ARG A 484 -1.64 -1.68 22.13
C ARG A 484 -2.43 -0.37 22.16
N SER A 485 -1.77 0.77 22.37
CA SER A 485 -2.46 2.07 22.39
C SER A 485 -3.04 2.44 21.02
N THR A 486 -2.32 2.18 19.94
CA THR A 486 -2.84 2.41 18.58
C THR A 486 -3.98 1.47 18.22
N ALA A 487 -3.97 0.21 18.69
CA ALA A 487 -5.10 -0.69 18.52
C ALA A 487 -6.34 -0.23 19.31
N ALA A 488 -6.15 0.28 20.54
CA ALA A 488 -7.23 0.87 21.33
C ALA A 488 -7.83 2.11 20.65
N LEU A 489 -6.98 3.03 20.17
CA LEU A 489 -7.42 4.23 19.43
C LEU A 489 -8.14 3.88 18.12
N ARG A 490 -7.72 2.81 17.43
CA ARG A 490 -8.45 2.32 16.24
C ARG A 490 -9.83 1.80 16.58
N LYS A 491 -9.97 1.00 17.64
CA LYS A 491 -11.28 0.51 18.10
C LYS A 491 -12.21 1.67 18.50
N GLU A 492 -11.68 2.68 19.19
CA GLU A 492 -12.46 3.86 19.55
C GLU A 492 -12.89 4.67 18.32
N ALA A 493 -12.00 4.85 17.34
CA ALA A 493 -12.34 5.51 16.08
C ALA A 493 -13.40 4.73 15.28
N GLU A 494 -13.30 3.40 15.23
CA GLU A 494 -14.31 2.53 14.61
C GLU A 494 -15.66 2.63 15.31
N ALA A 495 -15.68 2.68 16.65
CA ALA A 495 -16.90 2.88 17.43
C ALA A 495 -17.56 4.24 17.14
N ARG A 496 -16.77 5.32 17.08
CA ARG A 496 -17.29 6.67 16.73
C ARG A 496 -17.85 6.73 15.31
N VAL A 497 -17.23 6.04 14.35
CA VAL A 497 -17.75 5.95 12.97
C VAL A 497 -19.03 5.11 12.91
N ALA A 498 -19.11 4.01 13.68
CA ALA A 498 -20.33 3.21 13.76
C ALA A 498 -21.48 4.02 14.39
N GLU A 499 -21.20 4.80 15.43
CA GLU A 499 -22.18 5.68 16.08
C GLU A 499 -22.64 6.80 15.14
N SER A 500 -21.74 7.45 14.40
CA SER A 500 -22.15 8.49 13.43
C SER A 500 -22.98 7.92 12.29
N LEU A 501 -22.65 6.72 11.80
CA LEU A 501 -23.48 6.02 10.81
C LEU A 501 -24.86 5.63 11.37
N ALA A 502 -24.94 5.25 12.65
CA ALA A 502 -26.21 4.95 13.30
C ALA A 502 -27.09 6.20 13.43
N ARG A 503 -26.51 7.34 13.82
CA ARG A 503 -27.21 8.65 13.86
C ARG A 503 -27.70 9.06 12.48
N GLN A 504 -26.84 8.96 11.46
CA GLN A 504 -27.21 9.29 10.09
C GLN A 504 -28.33 8.39 9.55
N ARG A 505 -28.35 7.10 9.92
CA ARG A 505 -29.45 6.19 9.58
C ARG A 505 -30.76 6.61 10.24
N LEU A 506 -30.74 6.99 11.52
CA LEU A 506 -31.92 7.49 12.23
C LEU A 506 -32.45 8.79 11.61
N GLU A 507 -31.56 9.74 11.31
CA GLU A 507 -31.91 10.99 10.64
C GLU A 507 -32.49 10.74 9.23
N SER A 508 -31.86 9.87 8.43
CA SER A 508 -32.37 9.52 7.10
C SER A 508 -33.73 8.81 7.14
N ARG A 509 -33.98 8.01 8.19
CA ARG A 509 -35.27 7.34 8.41
C ARG A 509 -36.34 8.34 8.84
N GLY A 510 -35.99 9.32 9.68
CA GLY A 510 -36.87 10.43 10.04
C GLY A 510 -37.25 11.28 8.82
N ALA A 511 -36.28 11.67 8.01
CA ALA A 511 -36.50 12.43 6.78
C ALA A 511 -37.36 11.65 5.76
N LEU A 512 -37.16 10.33 5.63
CA LEU A 512 -38.02 9.48 4.79
C LEU A 512 -39.44 9.39 5.31
N HIS A 513 -39.64 9.26 6.63
CA HIS A 513 -40.97 9.26 7.21
C HIS A 513 -41.70 10.59 7.00
N GLN A 514 -41.01 11.73 7.16
CA GLN A 514 -41.56 13.05 6.87
C GLN A 514 -41.95 13.20 5.39
N ALA A 515 -41.07 12.79 4.47
CA ALA A 515 -41.37 12.82 3.04
C ALA A 515 -42.59 11.94 2.67
N TRP A 516 -42.74 10.79 3.32
CA TRP A 516 -43.92 9.93 3.14
C TRP A 516 -45.20 10.51 3.73
N SER A 517 -45.14 11.14 4.92
CA SER A 517 -46.31 11.80 5.48
C SER A 517 -46.75 12.99 4.62
N GLU A 518 -45.81 13.81 4.15
CA GLU A 518 -46.11 14.92 3.25
C GLU A 518 -46.69 14.45 1.90
N ALA A 519 -46.15 13.37 1.33
CA ALA A 519 -46.68 12.79 0.11
C ALA A 519 -48.10 12.23 0.32
N ALA A 520 -48.35 11.57 1.46
CA ALA A 520 -49.67 11.07 1.81
C ALA A 520 -50.68 12.21 2.05
N GLU A 521 -50.26 13.31 2.68
CA GLU A 521 -51.11 14.50 2.85
C GLU A 521 -51.43 15.17 1.51
N LYS A 522 -50.45 15.33 0.62
CA LYS A 522 -50.67 15.84 -0.74
C LYS A 522 -51.62 14.94 -1.53
N ALA A 523 -51.53 13.61 -1.38
CA ALA A 523 -52.46 12.69 -2.01
C ALA A 523 -53.88 12.83 -1.46
N ARG A 524 -54.05 13.06 -0.14
CA ARG A 524 -55.37 13.35 0.46
C ARG A 524 -55.93 14.68 -0.04
N GLN A 525 -55.10 15.72 -0.15
CA GLN A 525 -55.49 17.02 -0.69
C GLN A 525 -55.92 16.90 -2.16
N ALA A 526 -55.17 16.16 -2.98
CA ALA A 526 -55.55 15.89 -4.37
C ALA A 526 -56.89 15.15 -4.48
N ALA A 527 -57.09 14.09 -3.68
CA ALA A 527 -58.36 13.36 -3.64
C ALA A 527 -59.53 14.24 -3.16
N GLN A 528 -59.28 15.18 -2.25
CA GLN A 528 -60.30 16.14 -1.80
C GLN A 528 -60.66 17.12 -2.91
N LEU A 529 -59.67 17.63 -3.67
CA LEU A 529 -59.91 18.49 -4.83
C LEU A 529 -60.66 17.74 -5.93
N GLU A 530 -60.35 16.47 -6.18
CA GLU A 530 -61.09 15.64 -7.15
C GLU A 530 -62.56 15.47 -6.75
N ARG A 531 -62.84 15.24 -5.46
CA ARG A 531 -64.24 15.18 -4.95
C ARG A 531 -64.96 16.52 -5.09
N GLN A 532 -64.27 17.63 -4.84
CA GLN A 532 -64.85 18.96 -5.06
C GLN A 532 -65.15 19.22 -6.54
N LEU A 533 -64.25 18.80 -7.45
CA LEU A 533 -64.49 18.89 -8.89
C LEU A 533 -65.64 18.00 -9.35
N GLN A 534 -65.81 16.81 -8.76
CA GLN A 534 -66.95 15.94 -9.03
C GLN A 534 -68.25 16.58 -8.54
N HIS A 535 -68.29 17.14 -7.33
CA HIS A 535 -69.44 17.86 -6.81
C HIS A 535 -69.82 19.05 -7.70
N LEU A 536 -68.85 19.86 -8.12
CA LEU A 536 -69.10 20.98 -9.04
C LEU A 536 -69.59 20.50 -10.41
N LYS A 537 -69.11 19.36 -10.92
CA LYS A 537 -69.63 18.76 -12.15
C LYS A 537 -71.07 18.30 -11.99
N GLU A 538 -71.42 17.72 -10.85
CA GLU A 538 -72.78 17.29 -10.53
C GLU A 538 -73.72 18.49 -10.35
N GLU A 539 -73.27 19.59 -9.73
CA GLU A 539 -74.02 20.85 -9.67
C GLU A 539 -74.25 21.44 -11.07
N ILE A 540 -73.22 21.51 -11.92
CA ILE A 540 -73.36 22.00 -13.29
C ILE A 540 -74.30 21.11 -14.13
N GLN A 541 -74.32 19.79 -13.86
CA GLN A 541 -75.22 18.86 -14.54
C GLN A 541 -76.65 18.88 -13.97
N GLY A 542 -76.81 19.20 -12.68
CA GLY A 542 -78.11 19.39 -12.02
C GLY A 542 -78.75 20.75 -12.37
N GLU A 543 -77.93 21.75 -12.68
CA GLU A 543 -78.35 23.10 -13.10
C GLU A 543 -78.52 23.19 -14.64
N VAL A 544 -79.01 22.12 -15.28
CA VAL A 544 -79.65 22.21 -16.61
C VAL A 544 -81.01 22.87 -16.41
N VAL A 545 -80.94 24.18 -16.16
CA VAL A 545 -82.05 25.12 -16.26
C VAL A 545 -82.63 24.97 -17.66
N ARG A 546 -83.90 24.56 -17.73
CA ARG A 546 -84.72 24.69 -18.94
C ARG A 546 -84.54 26.13 -19.44
N PRO A 547 -84.03 26.36 -20.66
CA PRO A 547 -83.94 27.71 -21.18
C PRO A 547 -85.36 28.24 -21.36
N GLU A 548 -85.76 29.16 -20.48
CA GLU A 548 -86.86 30.07 -20.80
C GLU A 548 -86.43 30.87 -22.02
N PHE A 549 -87.09 30.55 -23.12
CA PHE A 549 -86.86 31.12 -24.43
C PHE A 549 -87.54 32.48 -24.49
N ASP A 550 -86.86 33.52 -23.98
CA ASP A 550 -87.31 34.90 -24.19
C ASP A 550 -87.03 35.31 -25.63
N GLY A 551 -88.12 35.58 -26.36
CA GLY A 551 -88.17 35.76 -27.80
C GLY A 551 -87.67 37.11 -28.31
N SER A 552 -86.37 37.37 -28.19
CA SER A 552 -85.71 38.46 -28.94
C SER A 552 -84.55 37.92 -29.80
N ARG A 553 -84.86 37.63 -31.07
CA ARG A 553 -83.89 37.27 -32.10
C ARG A 553 -82.92 38.44 -32.36
N PRO A 554 -81.59 38.27 -32.22
CA PRO A 554 -80.61 39.17 -32.82
C PRO A 554 -80.46 38.81 -34.30
N THR A 555 -80.70 39.77 -35.20
CA THR A 555 -80.78 39.57 -36.66
C THR A 555 -79.48 39.79 -37.42
N THR A 556 -78.30 39.82 -36.77
CA THR A 556 -77.02 39.95 -37.47
C THR A 556 -75.91 39.13 -36.81
N ALA A 557 -75.08 38.47 -37.63
CA ALA A 557 -73.99 37.58 -37.20
C ALA A 557 -72.97 38.25 -36.26
N LEU A 558 -72.74 39.55 -36.43
CA LEU A 558 -71.90 40.37 -35.53
C LEU A 558 -72.47 40.49 -34.11
N GLY A 559 -73.79 40.44 -33.93
CA GLY A 559 -74.42 40.46 -32.61
C GLY A 559 -74.30 39.13 -31.85
N ILE A 560 -74.17 38.02 -32.59
CA ILE A 560 -73.92 36.70 -32.00
C ILE A 560 -72.46 36.58 -31.56
N GLU A 561 -71.51 37.08 -32.36
CA GLU A 561 -70.10 37.15 -32.00
C GLU A 561 -69.87 38.05 -30.78
N ALA A 562 -70.44 39.26 -30.76
CA ALA A 562 -70.34 40.16 -29.60
C ALA A 562 -70.96 39.56 -28.31
N HIS A 563 -72.04 38.77 -28.43
CA HIS A 563 -72.62 38.11 -27.26
C HIS A 563 -71.75 36.95 -26.76
N HIS A 564 -71.11 36.21 -27.66
CA HIS A 564 -70.16 35.15 -27.31
C HIS A 564 -68.86 35.70 -26.72
N ASP A 565 -68.33 36.79 -27.28
CA ASP A 565 -67.15 37.48 -26.77
C ASP A 565 -67.41 38.12 -25.40
N GLY A 566 -68.61 38.67 -25.18
CA GLY A 566 -69.03 39.13 -23.86
C GLY A 566 -69.04 38.02 -22.82
N ARG A 567 -69.62 36.85 -23.13
CA ARG A 567 -69.62 35.69 -22.22
C ARG A 567 -68.22 35.09 -22.02
N PHE A 568 -67.37 35.13 -23.04
CA PHE A 568 -66.01 34.62 -22.96
C PHE A 568 -65.12 35.53 -22.09
N ASN A 569 -65.18 36.84 -22.31
CA ASN A 569 -64.48 37.84 -21.49
C ASN A 569 -64.96 37.83 -20.04
N GLU A 570 -66.25 37.61 -19.80
CA GLU A 570 -66.77 37.50 -18.44
C GLU A 570 -66.34 36.21 -17.73
N ARG A 571 -66.16 35.10 -18.46
CA ARG A 571 -65.53 33.88 -17.93
C ARG A 571 -64.04 34.09 -17.62
N LEU A 572 -63.32 34.81 -18.47
CA LEU A 572 -61.92 35.18 -18.19
C LEU A 572 -61.81 36.05 -16.93
N ARG A 573 -62.70 37.05 -16.79
CA ARG A 573 -62.72 37.93 -15.61
C ARG A 573 -63.00 37.16 -14.32
N ARG A 574 -63.94 36.20 -14.35
CA ARG A 574 -64.23 35.34 -13.19
C ARG A 574 -63.08 34.39 -12.87
N ALA A 575 -62.34 33.91 -13.88
CA ALA A 575 -61.14 33.10 -13.67
C ALA A 575 -60.00 33.93 -13.05
N ASP A 576 -59.80 35.17 -13.50
CA ASP A 576 -58.82 36.10 -12.93
C ASP A 576 -59.20 36.55 -11.51
N GLU A 577 -60.48 36.79 -11.24
CA GLU A 577 -60.97 37.06 -9.88
C GLU A 577 -60.80 35.86 -8.94
N ALA A 578 -61.04 34.63 -9.43
CA ALA A 578 -60.79 33.40 -8.66
C ALA A 578 -59.30 33.20 -8.39
N LYS A 579 -58.44 33.49 -9.36
CA LYS A 579 -56.97 33.47 -9.22
C LYS A 579 -56.49 34.53 -8.24
N ALA A 580 -57.05 35.74 -8.30
CA ALA A 580 -56.77 36.83 -7.37
C ALA A 580 -57.17 36.48 -5.93
N ARG A 581 -58.32 35.82 -5.74
CA ARG A 581 -58.77 35.32 -4.43
C ARG A 581 -57.84 34.25 -3.85
N LEU A 582 -57.32 33.36 -4.69
CA LEU A 582 -56.34 32.33 -4.29
C LEU A 582 -54.97 32.93 -3.92
N THR A 583 -54.55 34.00 -4.60
CA THR A 583 -53.32 34.74 -4.21
C THR A 583 -53.50 35.63 -2.99
N ALA A 584 -54.72 36.05 -2.67
CA ALA A 584 -55.00 36.92 -1.52
C ALA A 584 -55.02 36.19 -0.16
N THR A 585 -55.04 34.86 -0.13
CA THR A 585 -55.17 34.08 1.13
C THR A 585 -53.86 33.51 1.68
N SER A 586 -52.70 33.91 1.16
CA SER A 586 -51.42 33.45 1.72
C SER A 586 -50.53 34.65 2.11
N TRP A 587 -50.52 34.94 3.41
CA TRP A 587 -49.35 35.24 4.29
C TRP A 587 -49.70 36.35 5.30
N PRO A 588 -49.63 36.08 6.63
CA PRO A 588 -49.58 37.14 7.63
C PRO A 588 -48.17 37.76 7.66
N ARG A 589 -48.18 39.07 7.60
CA ARG A 589 -47.08 40.03 7.66
C ARG A 589 -46.52 40.06 9.08
N SER A 590 -45.20 39.89 9.24
CA SER A 590 -44.46 40.38 10.40
C SER A 590 -43.84 41.73 10.05
N SER A 591 -44.03 42.68 10.96
CA SER A 591 -43.44 44.03 11.06
C SER A 591 -41.90 43.99 11.07
N GLU A 592 -41.10 45.04 10.88
CA GLU A 592 -41.25 46.51 10.86
C GLU A 592 -39.89 47.11 10.42
N VAL A 593 -39.83 48.45 10.33
CA VAL A 593 -38.67 49.36 10.25
C VAL A 593 -38.34 49.95 8.86
N GLU A 594 -39.05 51.06 8.58
CA GLU A 594 -38.62 52.42 8.16
C GLU A 594 -37.24 52.63 7.47
N GLU A 595 -37.23 53.35 6.35
CA GLU A 595 -36.89 54.80 6.26
C GLU A 595 -36.77 55.26 4.77
N ASP A 596 -37.74 56.08 4.35
CA ASP A 596 -37.60 57.50 3.99
C ASP A 596 -36.76 58.04 2.78
N ILE A 597 -37.35 59.09 2.15
CA ILE A 597 -36.75 60.26 1.45
C ILE A 597 -36.64 60.29 -0.11
N SER A 598 -37.57 61.09 -0.67
CA SER A 598 -37.44 62.16 -1.70
C SER A 598 -37.53 61.92 -3.22
N MET A 599 -38.68 62.39 -3.75
CA MET A 599 -38.96 63.22 -4.96
C MET A 599 -37.84 64.23 -5.37
N PRO A 600 -37.81 64.89 -6.57
CA PRO A 600 -38.98 65.34 -7.36
C PRO A 600 -38.90 65.42 -8.93
N SER A 601 -40.09 65.54 -9.55
CA SER A 601 -40.59 66.39 -10.68
C SER A 601 -39.60 67.10 -11.68
N HIS A 602 -39.84 67.43 -12.97
CA HIS A 602 -41.01 67.82 -13.81
C HIS A 602 -40.49 68.08 -15.30
N PRO A 603 -41.15 68.72 -16.30
CA PRO A 603 -41.86 68.12 -17.44
C PRO A 603 -41.39 68.65 -18.85
N PRO A 604 -42.24 69.09 -19.82
CA PRO A 604 -42.56 68.45 -21.11
C PRO A 604 -42.12 69.27 -22.35
N ARG A 605 -42.30 68.77 -23.59
CA ARG A 605 -42.31 69.64 -24.79
C ARG A 605 -43.12 69.10 -26.00
N HIS A 606 -44.15 69.89 -26.29
CA HIS A 606 -44.74 70.34 -27.55
C HIS A 606 -45.22 69.41 -28.68
N MET A 607 -46.52 69.61 -28.94
CA MET A 607 -47.33 69.38 -30.14
C MET A 607 -46.74 69.89 -31.46
N GLY A 608 -47.22 69.28 -32.55
CA GLY A 608 -47.27 69.87 -33.88
C GLY A 608 -47.97 68.93 -34.86
N ASP A 609 -49.26 69.16 -35.09
CA ASP A 609 -50.09 68.52 -36.12
C ASP A 609 -49.66 68.92 -37.53
N ALA A 610 -49.73 67.97 -38.48
CA ALA A 610 -50.02 68.16 -39.91
C ALA A 610 -49.96 66.77 -40.57
N GLU A 611 -51.09 66.09 -40.69
CA GLU A 611 -51.93 66.10 -41.90
C GLU A 611 -51.28 65.44 -43.14
N VAL A 612 -51.86 64.27 -43.47
CA VAL A 612 -52.47 63.95 -44.76
C VAL A 612 -51.52 63.62 -45.94
N LEU A 613 -51.69 62.38 -46.42
CA LEU A 613 -51.23 61.74 -47.67
C LEU A 613 -49.89 60.98 -47.59
N GLN A 614 -49.99 59.65 -47.42
CA GLN A 614 -49.59 58.69 -48.46
C GLN A 614 -50.01 57.27 -48.05
N LEU A 615 -51.11 56.83 -48.63
CA LEU A 615 -51.83 55.58 -48.38
C LEU A 615 -51.41 54.48 -49.38
N ASP A 616 -50.14 54.45 -49.80
CA ASP A 616 -49.63 53.45 -50.77
C ASP A 616 -48.36 52.70 -50.32
N GLU A 617 -47.81 52.96 -49.13
CA GLU A 617 -46.63 52.23 -48.60
C GLU A 617 -46.98 51.12 -47.58
N VAL A 618 -48.24 51.01 -47.15
CA VAL A 618 -48.63 50.06 -46.09
C VAL A 618 -48.95 48.66 -46.63
N LEU A 619 -49.34 48.53 -47.91
CA LEU A 619 -49.68 47.22 -48.50
C LEU A 619 -48.47 46.40 -48.98
N THR A 620 -47.28 47.00 -49.09
CA THR A 620 -46.03 46.28 -49.39
C THR A 620 -45.22 45.91 -48.14
N ALA A 621 -45.54 46.49 -46.97
CA ALA A 621 -44.90 46.13 -45.70
C ALA A 621 -45.55 44.90 -45.03
N GLU A 622 -46.86 44.68 -45.20
CA GLU A 622 -47.53 43.51 -44.61
C GLU A 622 -47.18 42.18 -45.33
N ALA A 623 -46.92 42.21 -46.64
CA ALA A 623 -46.47 41.03 -47.38
C ALA A 623 -45.02 40.60 -47.04
N ALA A 624 -44.17 41.55 -46.65
CA ALA A 624 -42.79 41.26 -46.23
C ALA A 624 -42.71 40.73 -44.78
N VAL A 625 -43.66 41.11 -43.90
CA VAL A 625 -43.73 40.65 -42.51
C VAL A 625 -44.40 39.26 -42.37
N GLN A 626 -45.16 38.82 -43.36
CA GLN A 626 -45.77 37.48 -43.37
C GLN A 626 -44.91 36.40 -44.03
N ALA A 627 -43.94 36.75 -44.89
CA ALA A 627 -42.98 35.80 -45.45
C ALA A 627 -41.82 35.46 -44.48
N ASP A 628 -41.52 36.33 -43.51
CA ASP A 628 -40.46 36.16 -42.49
C ASP A 628 -40.95 35.46 -41.20
N ARG A 629 -42.23 35.05 -41.15
CA ARG A 629 -42.86 34.35 -40.01
C ARG A 629 -43.03 32.84 -40.20
N SER A 630 -42.56 32.32 -41.33
CA SER A 630 -42.58 30.90 -41.70
C SER A 630 -41.18 30.27 -41.70
N ASP A 631 -40.26 30.80 -40.88
CA ASP A 631 -39.14 30.00 -40.41
C ASP A 631 -39.60 29.18 -39.20
N PRO A 632 -39.27 27.87 -39.12
CA PRO A 632 -39.62 27.03 -37.99
C PRO A 632 -38.86 27.57 -36.77
N ILE A 633 -39.56 28.34 -35.93
CA ILE A 633 -39.05 28.81 -34.64
C ILE A 633 -38.50 27.59 -33.90
N ASP A 634 -37.16 27.58 -33.78
CA ASP A 634 -36.33 26.49 -33.32
C ASP A 634 -36.92 25.77 -32.10
N ALA A 635 -37.45 24.57 -32.32
CA ALA A 635 -37.77 23.63 -31.23
C ALA A 635 -36.52 23.27 -30.39
N GLU A 636 -35.31 23.60 -30.87
CA GLU A 636 -34.03 23.41 -30.17
C GLU A 636 -33.65 24.55 -29.21
N ALA A 637 -34.21 25.76 -29.36
CA ALA A 637 -33.86 26.91 -28.52
C ALA A 637 -34.11 26.69 -27.00
N PRO A 638 -35.22 26.08 -26.56
CA PRO A 638 -35.43 25.81 -25.13
C PRO A 638 -34.53 24.69 -24.59
N GLU A 639 -34.00 23.79 -25.43
CA GLU A 639 -33.03 22.77 -25.00
C GLU A 639 -31.63 23.35 -24.84
N ARG A 640 -31.18 24.19 -25.78
CA ARG A 640 -29.88 24.89 -25.67
C ARG A 640 -29.80 25.76 -24.41
N TRP A 641 -30.87 26.49 -24.07
CA TRP A 641 -30.91 27.27 -22.85
C TRP A 641 -30.87 26.41 -21.58
N ARG A 642 -31.52 25.23 -21.57
CA ARG A 642 -31.43 24.29 -20.43
C ARG A 642 -30.02 23.74 -20.27
N ASP A 643 -29.36 23.40 -21.38
CA ASP A 643 -28.00 22.88 -21.37
C ASP A 643 -26.99 23.94 -20.91
N GLU A 644 -27.15 25.20 -21.31
CA GLU A 644 -26.35 26.32 -20.81
C GLU A 644 -26.56 26.57 -19.31
N VAL A 645 -27.80 26.50 -18.82
CA VAL A 645 -28.11 26.62 -17.38
C VAL A 645 -27.53 25.44 -16.59
N VAL A 646 -27.56 24.23 -17.13
CA VAL A 646 -26.94 23.05 -16.51
C VAL A 646 -25.42 23.19 -16.49
N ALA A 647 -24.79 23.56 -17.61
CA ALA A 647 -23.35 23.80 -17.70
C ALA A 647 -22.88 24.89 -16.73
N ALA A 648 -23.64 25.99 -16.60
CA ALA A 648 -23.36 27.05 -15.64
C ALA A 648 -23.48 26.56 -14.18
N ARG A 649 -24.47 25.72 -13.88
CA ARG A 649 -24.63 25.10 -12.54
C ARG A 649 -23.53 24.10 -12.24
N GLU A 650 -23.08 23.33 -13.22
CA GLU A 650 -21.98 22.38 -13.08
C GLU A 650 -20.62 23.09 -12.92
N GLY A 651 -20.40 24.18 -13.64
CA GLY A 651 -19.24 25.06 -13.43
C GLY A 651 -19.18 25.63 -12.01
N ARG A 652 -20.32 26.10 -11.47
CA ARG A 652 -20.39 26.57 -10.06
C ARG A 652 -20.19 25.46 -9.03
N LYS A 653 -20.65 24.24 -9.31
CA LYS A 653 -20.35 23.06 -8.47
C LYS A 653 -18.84 22.76 -8.46
N GLY A 654 -18.18 22.87 -9.62
CA GLY A 654 -16.72 22.73 -9.73
C GLY A 654 -15.97 23.73 -8.85
N LEU A 655 -16.38 25.01 -8.87
CA LEU A 655 -15.81 26.06 -8.02
C LEU A 655 -16.04 25.81 -6.52
N PHE A 656 -17.23 25.34 -6.14
CA PHE A 656 -17.52 24.99 -4.74
C PHE A 656 -16.69 23.80 -4.25
N ILE A 657 -16.53 22.75 -5.07
CA ILE A 657 -15.68 21.60 -4.76
C ILE A 657 -14.20 22.01 -4.66
N ALA A 658 -13.74 22.92 -5.52
CA ALA A 658 -12.39 23.46 -5.45
C ALA A 658 -12.17 24.27 -4.16
N ALA A 659 -13.12 25.12 -3.78
CA ALA A 659 -13.07 25.89 -2.54
C ALA A 659 -13.04 24.99 -1.29
N LEU A 660 -13.89 23.95 -1.24
CA LEU A 660 -13.86 22.97 -0.15
C LEU A 660 -12.54 22.20 -0.08
N ASN A 661 -11.93 21.88 -1.23
CA ASN A 661 -10.62 21.25 -1.28
C ASN A 661 -9.51 22.16 -0.74
N GLU A 662 -9.53 23.46 -1.07
CA GLU A 662 -8.59 24.43 -0.50
C GLU A 662 -8.80 24.60 1.01
N GLN A 663 -10.03 24.68 1.49
CA GLN A 663 -10.35 24.74 2.92
C GLN A 663 -9.87 23.48 3.66
N ALA A 664 -10.04 22.30 3.06
CA ALA A 664 -9.52 21.05 3.61
C ALA A 664 -7.98 21.01 3.64
N LYS A 665 -7.30 21.58 2.64
CA LYS A 665 -5.83 21.72 2.66
C LYS A 665 -5.39 22.65 3.78
N TYR A 666 -6.06 23.78 3.95
CA TYR A 666 -5.79 24.74 5.03
C TYR A 666 -5.93 24.09 6.41
N TRP A 667 -7.03 23.38 6.68
CA TRP A 667 -7.22 22.69 7.97
C TRP A 667 -6.19 21.58 8.22
N ARG A 668 -5.79 20.84 7.18
CA ARG A 668 -4.71 19.85 7.32
C ARG A 668 -3.38 20.51 7.67
N ALA A 669 -3.05 21.63 7.01
CA ALA A 669 -1.83 22.38 7.32
C ALA A 669 -1.85 22.92 8.76
N GLN A 670 -2.99 23.44 9.21
CA GLN A 670 -3.18 23.93 10.58
C GLN A 670 -3.07 22.82 11.62
N ALA A 671 -3.71 21.66 11.39
CA ALA A 671 -3.61 20.50 12.26
C ALA A 671 -2.18 19.96 12.34
N TRP A 672 -1.47 19.91 11.21
CA TRP A 672 -0.06 19.51 11.16
C TRP A 672 0.83 20.48 11.93
N HIS A 673 0.60 21.79 11.81
CA HIS A 673 1.33 22.80 12.58
C HIS A 673 1.06 22.66 14.09
N ALA A 674 -0.18 22.43 14.50
CA ALA A 674 -0.54 22.24 15.90
C ALA A 674 0.15 20.98 16.47
N TRP A 675 0.09 19.87 15.74
CA TRP A 675 0.75 18.62 16.12
C TRP A 675 2.29 18.79 16.24
N ARG A 676 2.93 19.44 15.27
CA ARG A 676 4.37 19.72 15.30
C ARG A 676 4.75 20.57 16.51
N ARG A 677 3.93 21.55 16.88
CA ARG A 677 4.15 22.41 18.06
C ARG A 677 4.12 21.59 19.35
N VAL A 678 3.12 20.73 19.53
CA VAL A 678 3.01 19.84 20.71
C VAL A 678 4.21 18.89 20.78
N LEU A 679 4.61 18.29 19.66
CA LEU A 679 5.75 17.37 19.62
C LEU A 679 7.08 18.06 19.94
N LEU A 680 7.27 19.30 19.50
CA LEU A 680 8.43 20.12 19.86
C LEU A 680 8.41 20.51 21.35
N GLN A 681 7.26 20.92 21.89
CA GLN A 681 7.11 21.23 23.31
C GLN A 681 7.44 20.02 24.20
N GLU A 682 6.95 18.82 23.85
CA GLU A 682 7.27 17.60 24.59
C GLU A 682 8.75 17.21 24.48
N ARG A 683 9.39 17.46 23.34
CA ARG A 683 10.85 17.27 23.21
C ARG A 683 11.63 18.26 24.06
N CYS A 684 11.24 19.53 24.10
CA CYS A 684 11.88 20.53 24.96
C CYS A 684 11.75 20.14 26.44
N LYS A 685 10.54 19.78 26.91
CA LYS A 685 10.33 19.30 28.28
C LYS A 685 11.21 18.10 28.64
N ARG A 686 11.39 17.15 27.71
CA ARG A 686 12.29 16.00 27.91
C ARG A 686 13.75 16.44 28.01
N LEU A 687 14.20 17.39 27.18
CA LEU A 687 15.55 17.92 27.26
C LEU A 687 15.79 18.70 28.56
N ASP A 688 14.81 19.49 29.00
CA ASP A 688 14.88 20.23 30.26
C ASP A 688 14.98 19.26 31.45
N SER A 689 14.15 18.22 31.48
CA SER A 689 14.23 17.19 32.54
C SER A 689 15.55 16.40 32.54
N LEU A 690 16.18 16.23 31.38
CA LEU A 690 17.52 15.62 31.28
C LEU A 690 18.61 16.58 31.77
N LEU A 691 18.50 17.87 31.46
CA LEU A 691 19.41 18.90 31.97
C LEU A 691 19.30 19.04 33.48
N ASP A 692 18.11 18.99 34.04
CA ASP A 692 17.89 19.04 35.49
C ASP A 692 18.43 17.80 36.19
N ARG A 693 18.24 16.60 35.61
CA ARG A 693 18.88 15.37 36.10
C ARG A 693 20.40 15.46 36.05
N LYS A 694 20.97 16.04 34.99
CA LYS A 694 22.42 16.23 34.87
C LYS A 694 22.93 17.21 35.92
N LYS A 695 22.25 18.34 36.15
CA LYS A 695 22.57 19.28 37.23
C LYS A 695 22.53 18.60 38.60
N ALA A 696 21.49 17.80 38.87
CA ALA A 696 21.33 17.08 40.14
C ALA A 696 22.37 15.97 40.36
N THR A 697 22.90 15.37 39.29
CA THR A 697 23.90 14.28 39.38
C THR A 697 25.34 14.76 39.34
N THR A 698 25.61 16.05 39.07
CA THR A 698 26.94 16.63 39.26
C THR A 698 27.16 16.83 40.77
N PRO A 699 28.03 16.05 41.44
CA PRO A 699 28.30 16.25 42.85
C PRO A 699 28.89 17.65 43.05
N ARG A 700 28.28 18.42 43.95
CA ARG A 700 28.71 19.76 44.39
C ARG A 700 29.98 19.67 45.26
N SER A 701 30.95 18.89 44.82
CA SER A 701 32.25 18.66 45.44
C SER A 701 33.30 19.44 44.66
N ALA A 702 34.12 20.21 45.36
CA ALA A 702 35.21 21.07 44.85
C ALA A 702 34.87 22.52 44.46
N ARG A 703 34.03 23.21 45.24
CA ARG A 703 34.13 24.68 45.34
C ARG A 703 33.96 25.13 46.79
N GLY A 704 35.09 25.25 47.50
CA GLY A 704 35.12 25.78 48.86
C GLY A 704 36.26 25.21 49.69
N LYS A 705 37.47 25.68 49.43
CA LYS A 705 38.57 25.91 50.40
C LYS A 705 39.70 26.61 49.63
N GLY A 706 39.49 27.89 49.43
CA GLY A 706 40.54 28.91 49.30
C GLY A 706 40.38 29.82 50.49
#